data_AF-A0A2U3LTF1-F1
#
_entry.id   AF-A0A2U3LTF1-F1
#
_cell.length_a   1.000
_cell.length_b   1.000
_cell.length_c   1.000
_cell.angle_alpha   90.00
_cell.angle_beta   90.00
_cell.angle_gamma   90.00
#
_symmetry.space_group_name_H-M   'P 1'
#
loop_
_entity.id
_entity.type
_entity.pdbx_description
1 polymer ?
#
loop_
_entity_poly.entity_id
_entity_poly.type
_entity_poly.pdbx_seq_one_letter_code
_entity_poly.pdbx_strand_id
1 'polypeptide(L)'
;MPVVKANIAAELAEALGDKGAAFRELQHLREQATTTPRGLDLCKDFPRSIVPALSLSTNPPPIGDIGRLLDWYVLCGVDLPVWPSCREAAISVKSWPDAPLSDLLDWTQGLFRYDRRAYDQWFAENEHELLAYLRFHTESLRIRMEGADVLVEYIPQHGGDLANDESMKRLTAIRSAIPFAQRYCSNAIWLMPFDLKPTYDSSVKKIEATKLYFPSDIKKNVVWRGLAENRYLPDSYYRFLQIWHKVRREATDFVRALRELLDDILCGRRLRIGTFDQAMQSLALDLPSLPSPPARTPEPLAKVLTREANSWASSFQNFLLQTCEALNGQGDVSKRHLIVVNFENARRDLAKTRGAFAELLQIVPDYFDLTGLDAEEDKAYEDVDLRLYAWITDPPGFPLVSVPSYSKSRREADEQARLARIRNCLTEVLSPVGIEFTMPASLPRVESLRYAPLMYRVPNATEPEGILPVVLSALVLAGDAADFYCLVAVRDGKRLYDGAVRLSSSTIADIISGAHANWESFVPIAMPGNVAKVLPDLPLDERPERQVLPSFLGMLANLQFARTFADSIAHLAKSSQRFDQSSHARYLRRLEDVRLKIRTVARTANLMLKQAFGEFAVCAEYCVLERFGEAVESNPEGVDAPNGIYLSAEQITGAVRALVERHERQVA
;
A
#
# COMPACT_ATOMS: atom_id res chain seq x y z
N MET A 1 12.88 -21.18 9.94
CA MET A 1 13.27 -21.23 11.38
C MET A 1 14.38 -22.26 11.54
N PRO A 2 15.34 -22.05 12.44
CA PRO A 2 16.24 -23.13 12.83
C PRO A 2 15.39 -24.29 13.30
N VAL A 3 15.80 -25.51 12.99
CA VAL A 3 15.31 -26.69 13.69
C VAL A 3 15.48 -26.36 15.17
N VAL A 4 14.37 -26.22 15.89
CA VAL A 4 14.40 -26.29 17.34
C VAL A 4 14.73 -27.76 17.66
N LYS A 5 16.01 -28.08 17.53
CA LYS A 5 16.69 -29.16 18.25
C LYS A 5 17.30 -28.49 19.48
N ALA A 6 16.41 -28.06 20.35
CA ALA A 6 16.64 -27.75 21.75
C ALA A 6 15.31 -28.05 22.44
N ASN A 7 15.35 -28.57 23.64
CA ASN A 7 14.20 -29.16 24.30
C ASN A 7 13.30 -28.05 24.87
N ILE A 8 12.87 -27.08 24.05
CA ILE A 8 12.26 -25.81 24.50
C ILE A 8 11.02 -26.06 25.37
N ALA A 9 10.21 -27.07 25.07
CA ALA A 9 9.10 -27.43 25.95
C ALA A 9 9.57 -27.91 27.33
N ALA A 10 10.66 -28.68 27.42
CA ALA A 10 11.23 -29.12 28.69
C ALA A 10 11.96 -27.98 29.41
N GLU A 11 12.73 -27.16 28.68
CA GLU A 11 13.43 -25.98 29.21
C GLU A 11 12.44 -24.93 29.74
N LEU A 12 11.32 -24.71 29.03
CA LEU A 12 10.23 -23.84 29.49
C LEU A 12 9.45 -24.48 30.64
N ALA A 13 9.21 -25.79 30.62
CA ALA A 13 8.57 -26.50 31.73
C ALA A 13 9.41 -26.39 33.03
N GLU A 14 10.73 -26.49 32.90
CA GLU A 14 11.68 -26.37 34.01
C GLU A 14 11.80 -24.92 34.49
N ALA A 15 11.96 -23.96 33.57
CA ALA A 15 12.04 -22.54 33.90
C ALA A 15 10.76 -21.99 34.54
N LEU A 16 9.59 -22.55 34.19
CA LEU A 16 8.29 -22.11 34.72
C LEU A 16 7.82 -22.89 35.96
N GLY A 17 8.56 -23.92 36.38
CA GLY A 17 8.24 -24.74 37.56
C GLY A 17 6.79 -25.24 37.55
N ASP A 18 6.03 -24.91 38.60
CA ASP A 18 4.63 -25.32 38.76
C ASP A 18 3.70 -24.77 37.65
N LYS A 19 4.05 -23.64 37.02
CA LYS A 19 3.31 -23.07 35.88
C LYS A 19 3.64 -23.75 34.54
N GLY A 20 4.62 -24.65 34.52
CA GLY A 20 5.06 -25.40 33.34
C GLY A 20 4.18 -26.60 32.97
N ALA A 21 3.05 -26.83 33.64
CA ALA A 21 2.22 -28.03 33.45
C ALA A 21 1.81 -28.27 31.98
N ALA A 22 1.38 -27.23 31.27
CA ALA A 22 1.02 -27.32 29.85
C ALA A 22 2.21 -27.71 28.95
N PHE A 23 3.43 -27.27 29.28
CA PHE A 23 4.64 -27.63 28.55
C PHE A 23 5.10 -29.06 28.84
N ARG A 24 4.89 -29.54 30.08
CA ARG A 24 5.08 -30.96 30.43
C ARG A 24 4.08 -31.86 29.70
N GLU A 25 2.83 -31.39 29.54
CA GLU A 25 1.82 -32.12 28.78
C GLU A 25 2.14 -32.13 27.27
N LEU A 26 2.63 -31.02 26.70
CA LEU A 26 3.19 -30.99 25.35
C LEU A 26 4.37 -31.96 25.17
N GLN A 27 5.24 -32.08 26.17
CA GLN A 27 6.32 -33.05 26.17
C GLN A 27 5.78 -34.49 26.21
N HIS A 28 4.79 -34.76 27.05
CA HIS A 28 4.15 -36.07 27.13
C HIS A 28 3.45 -36.45 25.81
N LEU A 29 2.69 -35.52 25.22
CA LEU A 29 2.06 -35.70 23.91
C LEU A 29 3.10 -35.91 22.79
N ARG A 30 4.26 -35.25 22.88
CA ARG A 30 5.39 -35.49 21.97
C ARG A 30 5.99 -36.89 22.14
N GLU A 31 6.15 -37.36 23.38
CA GLU A 31 6.63 -38.72 23.67
C GLU A 31 5.63 -39.80 23.19
N GLN A 32 4.34 -39.47 23.18
CA GLN A 32 3.28 -40.30 22.61
C GLN A 32 3.15 -40.17 21.08
N ALA A 33 3.69 -39.12 20.47
CA ALA A 33 3.64 -38.94 19.01
C ALA A 33 4.54 -39.98 18.33
N THR A 34 4.01 -40.69 17.33
CA THR A 34 4.74 -41.77 16.66
C THR A 34 6.09 -41.33 16.10
N THR A 35 7.10 -42.19 16.30
CA THR A 35 8.51 -42.07 15.82
C THR A 35 8.67 -42.09 14.30
N THR A 36 7.56 -42.10 13.56
CA THR A 36 7.56 -42.04 12.10
C THR A 36 8.24 -40.74 11.64
N PRO A 37 9.15 -40.77 10.65
CA PRO A 37 9.73 -39.56 10.08
C PRO A 37 8.65 -38.58 9.64
N ARG A 38 8.77 -37.30 10.02
CA ARG A 38 7.76 -36.27 9.76
C ARG A 38 8.41 -34.95 9.33
N GLY A 39 7.67 -34.15 8.57
CA GLY A 39 8.07 -32.78 8.22
C GLY A 39 9.45 -32.73 7.54
N LEU A 40 10.40 -32.02 8.16
CA LEU A 40 11.76 -31.88 7.62
C LEU A 40 12.48 -33.24 7.51
N ASP A 41 12.16 -34.23 8.33
CA ASP A 41 12.79 -35.55 8.24
C ASP A 41 12.39 -36.25 6.93
N LEU A 42 11.14 -36.12 6.49
CA LEU A 42 10.70 -36.59 5.17
C LEU A 42 11.39 -35.79 4.04
N CYS A 43 11.57 -34.48 4.22
CA CYS A 43 12.34 -33.66 3.28
C CYS A 43 13.83 -33.99 3.26
N LYS A 44 14.39 -34.65 4.29
CA LYS A 44 15.79 -35.11 4.34
C LYS A 44 15.95 -36.49 3.70
N ASP A 45 14.96 -37.35 3.90
CA ASP A 45 14.99 -38.72 3.37
C ASP A 45 14.96 -38.74 1.84
N PHE A 46 14.26 -37.79 1.21
CA PHE A 46 14.24 -37.67 -0.25
C PHE A 46 15.62 -37.34 -0.84
N PRO A 47 16.33 -36.24 -0.48
CA PRO A 47 17.69 -35.97 -0.94
C PRO A 47 18.63 -37.14 -0.64
N ARG A 48 18.55 -37.75 0.55
CA ARG A 48 19.41 -38.89 0.91
C ARG A 48 19.20 -40.13 0.05
N SER A 49 17.96 -40.38 -0.40
CA SER A 49 17.66 -41.53 -1.24
C SER A 49 18.08 -41.33 -2.71
N ILE A 50 18.10 -40.08 -3.18
CA ILE A 50 18.50 -39.76 -4.57
C ILE A 50 19.99 -39.48 -4.72
N VAL A 51 20.69 -38.99 -3.67
CA VAL A 51 22.12 -38.65 -3.72
C VAL A 51 22.99 -39.74 -4.32
N PRO A 52 22.86 -41.03 -3.94
CA PRO A 52 23.67 -42.11 -4.50
C PRO A 52 23.44 -42.33 -6.00
N ALA A 53 22.30 -41.90 -6.54
CA ALA A 53 21.93 -42.04 -7.95
C ALA A 53 22.30 -40.82 -8.80
N LEU A 54 22.78 -39.73 -8.21
CA LEU A 54 23.20 -38.54 -8.95
C LEU A 54 24.51 -38.82 -9.68
N SER A 55 24.49 -38.64 -11.00
CA SER A 55 25.66 -38.72 -11.86
C SER A 55 25.88 -37.39 -12.59
N LEU A 56 27.12 -37.17 -13.04
CA LEU A 56 27.46 -36.01 -13.84
C LEU A 56 26.87 -36.18 -15.25
N SER A 57 25.99 -35.27 -15.65
CA SER A 57 25.46 -35.18 -17.01
C SER A 57 26.43 -34.45 -17.93
N THR A 58 26.47 -34.85 -19.20
CA THR A 58 27.18 -34.12 -20.27
C THR A 58 26.52 -32.77 -20.60
N ASN A 59 25.22 -32.63 -20.33
CA ASN A 59 24.49 -31.37 -20.43
C ASN A 59 24.16 -30.88 -19.02
N PRO A 60 24.84 -29.84 -18.51
CA PRO A 60 24.53 -29.30 -17.20
C PRO A 60 23.13 -28.67 -17.20
N PRO A 61 22.35 -28.85 -16.12
CA PRO A 61 21.06 -28.17 -15.99
C PRO A 61 21.26 -26.64 -15.90
N PRO A 62 20.18 -25.85 -16.08
CA PRO A 62 20.23 -24.41 -15.86
C PRO A 62 20.82 -24.05 -14.49
N ILE A 63 21.61 -22.99 -14.42
CA ILE A 63 22.30 -22.59 -13.17
C ILE A 63 21.34 -22.37 -12.00
N GLY A 64 20.11 -21.90 -12.28
CA GLY A 64 19.07 -21.71 -11.28
C GLY A 64 18.64 -23.02 -10.62
N ASP A 65 18.56 -24.12 -11.38
CA ASP A 65 18.23 -25.43 -10.83
C ASP A 65 19.35 -25.95 -9.93
N ILE A 66 20.61 -25.74 -10.32
CA ILE A 66 21.76 -26.09 -9.49
C ILE A 66 21.71 -25.28 -8.19
N GLY A 67 21.49 -23.97 -8.27
CA GLY A 67 21.34 -23.10 -7.10
C GLY A 67 20.24 -23.54 -6.14
N ARG A 68 19.04 -23.81 -6.68
CA ARG A 68 17.91 -24.34 -5.90
C ARG A 68 18.26 -25.66 -5.22
N LEU A 69 18.92 -26.57 -5.94
CA LEU A 69 19.34 -27.86 -5.41
C LEU A 69 20.31 -27.68 -4.23
N LEU A 70 21.36 -26.88 -4.40
CA LEU A 70 22.34 -26.58 -3.35
C LEU A 70 21.66 -25.97 -2.12
N ASP A 71 20.76 -25.01 -2.31
CA ASP A 71 20.03 -24.36 -1.21
C ASP A 71 19.07 -25.30 -0.45
N TRP A 72 18.49 -26.30 -1.14
CA TRP A 72 17.71 -27.37 -0.50
C TRP A 72 18.60 -28.34 0.28
N TYR A 73 19.78 -28.66 -0.24
CA TYR A 73 20.72 -29.57 0.43
C TYR A 73 21.26 -28.96 1.72
N VAL A 74 21.52 -27.64 1.74
CA VAL A 74 21.83 -26.90 2.97
C VAL A 74 20.69 -27.00 3.98
N LEU A 75 19.44 -26.77 3.56
CA LEU A 75 18.29 -26.87 4.45
C LEU A 75 18.12 -28.29 5.03
N CYS A 76 18.37 -29.31 4.23
CA CYS A 76 18.27 -30.70 4.66
C CYS A 76 19.50 -31.19 5.44
N GLY A 77 20.62 -30.45 5.43
CA GLY A 77 21.88 -30.90 6.03
C GLY A 77 22.39 -32.18 5.37
N VAL A 78 22.36 -32.21 4.03
CA VAL A 78 22.80 -33.34 3.21
C VAL A 78 23.95 -32.87 2.33
N ASP A 79 25.09 -33.55 2.42
CA ASP A 79 26.22 -33.31 1.53
C ASP A 79 25.98 -33.96 0.16
N LEU A 80 26.36 -33.26 -0.90
CA LEU A 80 26.34 -33.72 -2.28
C LEU A 80 27.72 -34.28 -2.66
N PRO A 81 27.92 -35.62 -2.71
CA PRO A 81 29.24 -36.23 -2.91
C PRO A 81 29.86 -35.91 -4.26
N VAL A 82 29.04 -35.61 -5.27
CA VAL A 82 29.50 -35.23 -6.61
C VAL A 82 30.00 -33.79 -6.70
N TRP A 83 29.69 -32.93 -5.72
CA TRP A 83 30.01 -31.50 -5.75
C TRP A 83 31.50 -31.20 -5.95
N PRO A 84 32.43 -31.82 -5.20
CA PRO A 84 33.86 -31.56 -5.38
C PRO A 84 34.36 -31.83 -6.81
N SER A 85 33.74 -32.78 -7.51
CA SER A 85 34.11 -33.16 -8.88
C SER A 85 33.55 -32.23 -9.95
N CYS A 86 32.48 -31.48 -9.65
CA CYS A 86 31.85 -30.58 -10.62
C CYS A 86 31.92 -29.08 -10.26
N ARG A 87 32.38 -28.73 -9.06
CA ARG A 87 32.45 -27.35 -8.56
C ARG A 87 33.13 -26.41 -9.56
N GLU A 88 34.33 -26.74 -10.02
CA GLU A 88 35.09 -25.88 -10.94
C GLU A 88 34.34 -25.64 -12.26
N ALA A 89 33.73 -26.70 -12.81
CA ALA A 89 32.92 -26.58 -14.02
C ALA A 89 31.66 -25.73 -13.78
N ALA A 90 31.04 -25.84 -12.60
CA ALA A 90 29.84 -25.09 -12.24
C ALA A 90 30.11 -23.59 -12.04
N ILE A 91 31.23 -23.22 -11.41
CA ILE A 91 31.61 -21.79 -11.27
C ILE A 91 32.19 -21.21 -12.56
N SER A 92 32.73 -22.03 -13.46
CA SER A 92 33.28 -21.57 -14.75
C SER A 92 32.22 -21.33 -15.84
N VAL A 93 30.92 -21.47 -15.53
CA VAL A 93 29.83 -21.30 -16.50
C VAL A 93 29.77 -19.86 -16.99
N LYS A 94 30.07 -19.61 -18.27
CA LYS A 94 30.05 -18.25 -18.85
C LYS A 94 28.69 -17.77 -19.35
N SER A 95 27.67 -18.64 -19.36
CA SER A 95 26.33 -18.32 -19.84
C SER A 95 25.42 -17.68 -18.78
N TRP A 96 25.88 -17.57 -17.53
CA TRP A 96 25.08 -16.94 -16.46
C TRP A 96 24.60 -15.52 -16.79
N PRO A 97 25.33 -14.67 -17.55
CA PRO A 97 24.86 -13.34 -17.91
C PRO A 97 23.62 -13.37 -18.83
N ASP A 98 23.33 -14.48 -19.50
CA ASP A 98 22.16 -14.61 -20.37
C ASP A 98 20.99 -15.33 -19.67
N ALA A 99 21.19 -15.78 -18.42
CA ALA A 99 20.15 -16.40 -17.61
C ALA A 99 19.13 -15.35 -17.14
N PRO A 100 17.86 -15.75 -16.87
CA PRO A 100 16.90 -14.89 -16.18
C PRO A 100 17.39 -14.48 -14.78
N LEU A 101 17.00 -13.29 -14.31
CA LEU A 101 17.41 -12.79 -12.99
C LEU A 101 17.13 -13.81 -11.89
N SER A 102 15.95 -14.43 -11.89
CA SER A 102 15.56 -15.43 -10.90
C SER A 102 16.53 -16.60 -10.82
N ASP A 103 17.05 -17.08 -11.95
CA ASP A 103 17.96 -18.21 -11.98
C ASP A 103 19.35 -17.82 -11.49
N LEU A 104 19.82 -16.61 -11.81
CA LEU A 104 21.06 -16.08 -11.24
C LEU A 104 20.97 -15.90 -9.73
N LEU A 105 19.83 -15.39 -9.23
CA LEU A 105 19.60 -15.22 -7.80
C LEU A 105 19.57 -16.55 -7.06
N ASP A 106 18.88 -17.55 -7.61
CA ASP A 106 18.84 -18.89 -7.02
C ASP A 106 20.25 -19.54 -7.06
N TRP A 107 21.00 -19.38 -8.16
CA TRP A 107 22.40 -19.84 -8.30
C TRP A 107 23.33 -19.25 -7.24
N THR A 108 23.46 -17.93 -7.22
CA THR A 108 24.37 -17.20 -6.33
C THR A 108 24.07 -17.45 -4.86
N GLN A 109 22.79 -17.44 -4.48
CA GLN A 109 22.37 -17.69 -3.11
C GLN A 109 22.63 -19.14 -2.68
N GLY A 110 22.30 -20.11 -3.55
CA GLY A 110 22.52 -21.52 -3.28
C GLY A 110 24.00 -21.86 -3.17
N LEU A 111 24.82 -21.35 -4.10
CA LEU A 111 26.26 -21.51 -4.09
C LEU A 111 26.87 -20.94 -2.80
N PHE A 112 26.52 -19.71 -2.42
CA PHE A 112 27.03 -19.10 -1.19
C PHE A 112 26.70 -19.89 0.07
N ARG A 113 25.46 -20.38 0.17
CA ARG A 113 25.00 -21.12 1.35
C ARG A 113 25.63 -22.50 1.46
N TYR A 114 25.84 -23.16 0.32
CA TYR A 114 26.35 -24.53 0.28
C TYR A 114 27.89 -24.58 0.29
N ASP A 115 28.54 -23.77 -0.55
CA ASP A 115 30.00 -23.68 -0.66
C ASP A 115 30.42 -22.21 -0.82
N ARG A 116 30.60 -21.54 0.32
CA ARG A 116 30.99 -20.13 0.35
C ARG A 116 32.33 -19.86 -0.35
N ARG A 117 33.28 -20.79 -0.31
CA ARG A 117 34.59 -20.60 -0.96
C ARG A 117 34.43 -20.56 -2.47
N ALA A 118 33.61 -21.46 -3.03
CA ALA A 118 33.28 -21.45 -4.46
C ALA A 118 32.58 -20.16 -4.88
N TYR A 119 31.63 -19.68 -4.05
CA TYR A 119 30.98 -18.40 -4.29
C TYR A 119 31.97 -17.23 -4.27
N ASP A 120 32.83 -17.15 -3.25
CA ASP A 120 33.77 -16.03 -3.09
C ASP A 120 34.75 -15.98 -4.29
N GLN A 121 35.20 -17.14 -4.79
CA GLN A 121 36.01 -17.25 -6.01
C GLN A 121 35.23 -16.78 -7.25
N TRP A 122 34.03 -17.31 -7.46
CA TRP A 122 33.19 -16.92 -8.60
C TRP A 122 32.87 -15.42 -8.59
N PHE A 123 32.54 -14.87 -7.43
CA PHE A 123 32.22 -13.45 -7.27
C PHE A 123 33.42 -12.57 -7.61
N ALA A 124 34.60 -12.90 -7.10
CA ALA A 124 35.82 -12.13 -7.39
C ALA A 124 36.15 -12.07 -8.90
N GLU A 125 35.85 -13.14 -9.64
CA GLU A 125 36.06 -13.20 -11.10
C GLU A 125 34.97 -12.45 -11.90
N ASN A 126 33.76 -12.29 -11.34
CA ASN A 126 32.57 -11.81 -12.06
C ASN A 126 31.97 -10.52 -11.48
N GLU A 127 32.57 -9.89 -10.45
CA GLU A 127 31.98 -8.78 -9.70
C GLU A 127 31.45 -7.65 -10.60
N HIS A 128 32.28 -7.13 -11.50
CA HIS A 128 31.91 -6.00 -12.36
C HIS A 128 30.73 -6.32 -13.27
N GLU A 129 30.73 -7.51 -13.88
CA GLU A 129 29.65 -7.95 -14.77
C GLU A 129 28.37 -8.24 -13.98
N LEU A 130 28.49 -8.86 -12.79
CA LEU A 130 27.36 -9.12 -11.89
C LEU A 130 26.70 -7.82 -11.45
N LEU A 131 27.48 -6.82 -11.05
CA LEU A 131 26.93 -5.51 -10.67
C LEU A 131 26.22 -4.82 -11.83
N ALA A 132 26.76 -4.91 -13.05
CA ALA A 132 26.13 -4.37 -14.25
C ALA A 132 24.82 -5.12 -14.60
N TYR A 133 24.85 -6.45 -14.53
CA TYR A 133 23.67 -7.31 -14.70
C TYR A 133 22.58 -6.95 -13.69
N LEU A 134 22.93 -6.84 -12.40
CA LEU A 134 21.99 -6.48 -11.35
C LEU A 134 21.43 -5.07 -11.56
N ARG A 135 22.23 -4.08 -11.95
CA ARG A 135 21.75 -2.73 -12.28
C ARG A 135 20.66 -2.79 -13.36
N PHE A 136 20.92 -3.52 -14.44
CA PHE A 136 19.96 -3.67 -15.53
C PHE A 136 18.68 -4.38 -15.09
N HIS A 137 18.78 -5.55 -14.48
CA HIS A 137 17.61 -6.39 -14.16
C HIS A 137 16.82 -5.92 -12.93
N THR A 138 17.43 -5.17 -12.02
CA THR A 138 16.73 -4.56 -10.88
C THR A 138 16.30 -3.11 -11.15
N GLU A 139 16.54 -2.61 -12.37
CA GLU A 139 16.30 -1.21 -12.73
C GLU A 139 16.90 -0.21 -11.73
N SER A 140 18.14 -0.48 -11.34
CA SER A 140 18.92 0.38 -10.47
C SER A 140 19.86 1.21 -11.32
N LEU A 141 19.96 2.50 -10.99
CA LEU A 141 20.88 3.41 -11.65
C LEU A 141 22.32 3.13 -11.18
N ARG A 142 22.50 2.91 -9.87
CA ARG A 142 23.79 2.54 -9.28
C ARG A 142 23.62 1.41 -8.28
N ILE A 143 24.59 0.50 -8.31
CA ILE A 143 24.83 -0.50 -7.26
C ILE A 143 26.32 -0.44 -6.99
N ARG A 144 26.69 -0.13 -5.74
CA ARG A 144 28.09 0.00 -5.31
C ARG A 144 28.29 -0.70 -3.97
N MET A 145 29.50 -1.20 -3.77
CA MET A 145 29.94 -1.74 -2.49
C MET A 145 30.81 -0.71 -1.79
N GLU A 146 30.45 -0.32 -0.57
CA GLU A 146 31.25 0.56 0.29
C GLU A 146 31.58 -0.18 1.57
N GLY A 147 32.83 -0.67 1.67
CA GLY A 147 33.23 -1.56 2.74
C GLY A 147 32.41 -2.85 2.72
N ALA A 148 31.66 -3.11 3.81
CA ALA A 148 30.80 -4.28 3.93
C ALA A 148 29.34 -4.01 3.54
N ASP A 149 28.99 -2.80 3.09
CA ASP A 149 27.63 -2.41 2.76
C ASP A 149 27.41 -2.36 1.24
N VAL A 150 26.18 -2.66 0.81
CA VAL A 150 25.74 -2.49 -0.58
C VAL A 150 24.79 -1.30 -0.65
N LEU A 151 25.08 -0.34 -1.53
CA LEU A 151 24.26 0.85 -1.74
C LEU A 151 23.62 0.80 -3.13
N VAL A 152 22.32 1.08 -3.17
CA VAL A 152 21.49 1.04 -4.36
C VAL A 152 20.83 2.39 -4.57
N GLU A 153 21.02 2.98 -5.74
CA GLU A 153 20.35 4.21 -6.17
C GLU A 153 19.51 3.93 -7.41
N TYR A 154 18.28 4.44 -7.45
CA TYR A 154 17.36 4.20 -8.57
C TYR A 154 16.37 5.36 -8.75
N ILE A 155 15.84 5.53 -9.96
CA ILE A 155 14.75 6.50 -10.23
C ILE A 155 13.42 5.75 -10.06
N PRO A 156 12.53 6.18 -9.14
CA PRO A 156 11.29 5.48 -8.88
C PRO A 156 10.39 5.47 -10.13
N GLN A 157 9.65 4.37 -10.33
CA GLN A 157 8.62 4.32 -11.38
C GLN A 157 7.31 4.92 -10.88
N HIS A 158 7.03 4.76 -9.59
CA HIS A 158 5.83 5.23 -8.92
C HIS A 158 6.16 6.06 -7.67
N GLY A 159 5.32 7.04 -7.34
CA GLY A 159 5.44 7.82 -6.11
C GLY A 159 4.83 7.14 -4.88
N GLY A 160 5.13 7.67 -3.69
CA GLY A 160 4.49 7.29 -2.42
C GLY A 160 4.90 5.92 -1.87
N ASP A 161 3.95 5.18 -1.30
CA ASP A 161 4.19 3.90 -0.62
C ASP A 161 4.75 2.81 -1.54
N LEU A 162 4.56 2.93 -2.85
CA LEU A 162 5.13 2.01 -3.83
C LEU A 162 6.65 2.08 -3.90
N ALA A 163 7.27 3.20 -3.49
CA ALA A 163 8.72 3.32 -3.42
C ALA A 163 9.34 2.40 -2.36
N ASN A 164 8.62 2.12 -1.27
CA ASN A 164 9.03 1.11 -0.27
C ASN A 164 9.14 -0.27 -0.91
N ASP A 165 8.11 -0.68 -1.65
CA ASP A 165 8.05 -2.00 -2.28
C ASP A 165 9.10 -2.14 -3.38
N GLU A 166 9.29 -1.09 -4.17
CA GLU A 166 10.36 -0.96 -5.15
C GLU A 166 11.75 -1.12 -4.53
N SER A 167 12.02 -0.47 -3.40
CA SER A 167 13.27 -0.61 -2.64
C SER A 167 13.44 -2.04 -2.12
N MET A 168 12.42 -2.58 -1.44
CA MET A 168 12.49 -3.91 -0.85
C MET A 168 12.71 -5.00 -1.91
N LYS A 169 12.06 -4.91 -3.08
CA LYS A 169 12.29 -5.84 -4.20
C LYS A 169 13.74 -5.83 -4.67
N ARG A 170 14.33 -4.64 -4.85
CA ARG A 170 15.74 -4.47 -5.26
C ARG A 170 16.70 -5.01 -4.22
N LEU A 171 16.54 -4.61 -2.96
CA LEU A 171 17.40 -5.06 -1.87
C LEU A 171 17.33 -6.58 -1.69
N THR A 172 16.13 -7.15 -1.79
CA THR A 172 15.91 -8.59 -1.70
C THR A 172 16.60 -9.37 -2.83
N ALA A 173 16.53 -8.87 -4.06
CA ALA A 173 17.26 -9.46 -5.19
C ALA A 173 18.78 -9.39 -4.97
N ILE A 174 19.27 -8.21 -4.56
CA ILE A 174 20.69 -7.97 -4.32
C ILE A 174 21.21 -8.79 -3.13
N ARG A 175 20.37 -9.04 -2.11
CA ARG A 175 20.67 -9.94 -0.99
C ARG A 175 20.96 -11.36 -1.45
N SER A 176 20.17 -11.88 -2.39
CA SER A 176 20.42 -13.21 -2.96
C SER A 176 21.70 -13.26 -3.78
N ALA A 177 21.99 -12.20 -4.55
CA ALA A 177 23.18 -12.13 -5.40
C ALA A 177 24.49 -11.86 -4.65
N ILE A 178 24.45 -11.01 -3.62
CA ILE A 178 25.60 -10.54 -2.83
C ILE A 178 25.32 -10.79 -1.33
N PRO A 179 25.28 -12.07 -0.88
CA PRO A 179 24.81 -12.48 0.43
C PRO A 179 25.82 -12.29 1.58
N PHE A 180 27.01 -11.74 1.31
CA PHE A 180 28.02 -11.51 2.36
C PHE A 180 28.02 -10.09 2.91
N ALA A 181 27.26 -9.16 2.32
CA ALA A 181 27.17 -7.79 2.81
C ALA A 181 26.54 -7.73 4.21
N GLN A 182 26.98 -6.77 5.03
CA GLN A 182 26.46 -6.52 6.38
C GLN A 182 25.15 -5.73 6.33
N ARG A 183 25.05 -4.71 5.47
CA ARG A 183 23.85 -3.92 5.29
C ARG A 183 23.52 -3.69 3.81
N TYR A 184 22.23 -3.59 3.56
CA TYR A 184 21.64 -3.30 2.26
C TYR A 184 20.92 -1.96 2.34
N CYS A 185 21.44 -1.01 1.59
CA CYS A 185 20.99 0.37 1.60
C CYS A 185 20.35 0.72 0.27
N SER A 186 19.17 1.35 0.29
CA SER A 186 18.54 1.91 -0.91
C SER A 186 18.26 3.39 -0.72
N ASN A 187 18.30 4.12 -1.83
CA ASN A 187 17.92 5.51 -1.91
C ASN A 187 17.31 5.80 -3.29
N ALA A 188 16.08 6.29 -3.35
CA ALA A 188 15.50 6.74 -4.60
C ALA A 188 16.03 8.14 -4.98
N ILE A 189 16.18 8.36 -6.28
CA ILE A 189 16.49 9.66 -6.86
C ILE A 189 15.15 10.25 -7.29
N TRP A 190 14.55 11.04 -6.41
CA TRP A 190 13.30 11.74 -6.67
C TRP A 190 13.52 12.87 -7.66
N LEU A 191 12.99 12.70 -8.86
CA LEU A 191 12.99 13.71 -9.90
C LEU A 191 11.68 14.47 -9.80
N MET A 192 11.65 15.56 -9.03
CA MET A 192 10.48 16.40 -8.84
C MET A 192 10.77 17.83 -9.30
N PRO A 193 9.77 18.56 -9.80
CA PRO A 193 9.97 19.91 -10.29
C PRO A 193 10.24 20.88 -9.15
N PHE A 194 10.85 22.02 -9.47
CA PHE A 194 11.09 23.13 -8.55
C PHE A 194 11.87 22.74 -7.28
N ASP A 195 12.79 21.78 -7.41
CA ASP A 195 13.62 21.24 -6.32
C ASP A 195 12.81 20.69 -5.13
N LEU A 196 11.53 20.36 -5.35
CA LEU A 196 10.69 19.74 -4.34
C LEU A 196 11.29 18.41 -3.91
N LYS A 197 11.13 18.08 -2.63
CA LYS A 197 11.53 16.80 -2.05
C LYS A 197 10.33 16.16 -1.36
N PRO A 198 10.19 14.83 -1.40
CA PRO A 198 9.09 14.19 -0.71
C PRO A 198 9.28 14.46 0.78
N THR A 199 8.20 14.81 1.47
CA THR A 199 8.23 15.03 2.92
C THR A 199 8.72 13.77 3.64
N TYR A 200 8.29 12.60 3.17
CA TYR A 200 8.74 11.30 3.67
C TYR A 200 9.25 10.44 2.52
N ASP A 201 10.51 10.03 2.63
CA ASP A 201 11.14 9.14 1.66
C ASP A 201 11.16 7.69 2.15
N SER A 202 10.12 6.94 1.78
CA SER A 202 9.98 5.53 2.11
C SER A 202 11.02 4.63 1.43
N SER A 203 11.76 5.15 0.43
CA SER A 203 12.81 4.42 -0.30
C SER A 203 14.15 4.37 0.45
N VAL A 204 14.37 5.26 1.42
CA VAL A 204 15.61 5.26 2.21
C VAL A 204 15.58 4.08 3.16
N LYS A 205 16.32 3.03 2.81
CA LYS A 205 16.44 1.83 3.64
C LYS A 205 17.89 1.65 4.07
N LYS A 206 18.06 1.16 5.30
CA LYS A 206 19.34 0.68 5.84
C LYS A 206 19.04 -0.61 6.61
N ILE A 207 19.10 -1.74 5.92
CA ILE A 207 18.64 -3.03 6.45
C ILE A 207 19.85 -3.92 6.71
N GLU A 208 20.01 -4.37 7.94
CA GLU A 208 21.01 -5.38 8.28
C GLU A 208 20.70 -6.72 7.60
N ALA A 209 21.73 -7.44 7.19
CA ALA A 209 21.62 -8.72 6.50
C ALA A 209 20.80 -9.77 7.26
N THR A 210 20.77 -9.69 8.60
CA THR A 210 19.99 -10.55 9.48
C THR A 210 18.49 -10.24 9.46
N LYS A 211 18.10 -9.02 9.08
CA LYS A 211 16.71 -8.56 8.97
C LYS A 211 16.15 -8.66 7.55
N LEU A 212 17.02 -8.85 6.56
CA LEU A 212 16.65 -9.07 5.16
C LEU A 212 16.70 -10.56 4.82
N TYR A 213 15.55 -11.22 4.93
CA TYR A 213 15.42 -12.66 4.69
C TYR A 213 15.72 -13.02 3.23
N PHE A 214 16.19 -14.25 3.03
CA PHE A 214 16.34 -14.80 1.70
C PHE A 214 14.98 -15.24 1.13
N PRO A 215 14.64 -14.86 -0.11
CA PRO A 215 13.39 -15.27 -0.76
C PRO A 215 13.17 -16.78 -0.78
N SER A 216 14.25 -17.56 -0.93
CA SER A 216 14.13 -19.01 -0.97
C SER A 216 13.65 -19.57 0.37
N ASP A 217 13.96 -18.95 1.51
CA ASP A 217 13.47 -19.43 2.81
C ASP A 217 11.95 -19.30 2.92
N ILE A 218 11.39 -18.22 2.38
CA ILE A 218 9.94 -18.02 2.30
C ILE A 218 9.33 -19.10 1.39
N LYS A 219 9.89 -19.30 0.19
CA LYS A 219 9.42 -20.33 -0.75
C LYS A 219 9.46 -21.74 -0.13
N LYS A 220 10.57 -22.10 0.51
CA LYS A 220 10.76 -23.39 1.18
C LYS A 220 9.79 -23.56 2.36
N ASN A 221 9.56 -22.51 3.14
CA ASN A 221 8.57 -22.54 4.22
C ASN A 221 7.14 -22.75 3.70
N VAL A 222 6.77 -22.15 2.56
CA VAL A 222 5.46 -22.36 1.92
C VAL A 222 5.31 -23.80 1.45
N VAL A 223 6.32 -24.35 0.76
CA VAL A 223 6.32 -25.77 0.33
C VAL A 223 6.22 -26.69 1.54
N TRP A 224 7.01 -26.45 2.57
CA TRP A 224 7.01 -27.25 3.79
C TRP A 224 5.66 -27.19 4.52
N ARG A 225 5.10 -25.98 4.67
CA ARG A 225 3.77 -25.78 5.24
C ARG A 225 2.72 -26.54 4.44
N GLY A 226 2.71 -26.38 3.11
CA GLY A 226 1.77 -27.08 2.23
C GLY A 226 1.90 -28.60 2.32
N LEU A 227 3.11 -29.15 2.38
CA LEU A 227 3.33 -30.59 2.57
C LEU A 227 2.82 -31.08 3.92
N ALA A 228 3.04 -30.32 4.99
CA ALA A 228 2.51 -30.63 6.30
C ALA A 228 0.97 -30.55 6.28
N GLU A 229 0.41 -29.41 5.91
CA GLU A 229 -1.02 -29.14 5.84
C GLU A 229 -1.75 -30.15 4.96
N ASN A 230 -1.29 -30.44 3.74
CA ASN A 230 -1.94 -31.43 2.85
C ASN A 230 -1.96 -32.85 3.43
N ARG A 231 -1.06 -33.17 4.37
CA ARG A 231 -1.06 -34.47 5.04
C ARG A 231 -2.10 -34.56 6.16
N TYR A 232 -2.58 -33.41 6.66
CA TYR A 232 -3.46 -33.31 7.83
C TYR A 232 -4.81 -32.62 7.54
N LEU A 233 -4.92 -31.83 6.47
CA LEU A 233 -6.13 -31.11 6.09
C LEU A 233 -7.05 -31.97 5.21
N PRO A 234 -8.36 -31.72 5.25
CA PRO A 234 -9.32 -32.51 4.51
C PRO A 234 -9.18 -32.34 2.98
N ASP A 235 -8.95 -33.43 2.24
CA ASP A 235 -8.96 -33.49 0.75
C ASP A 235 -10.40 -33.39 0.16
N SER A 236 -11.33 -32.69 0.83
CA SER A 236 -12.70 -32.58 0.32
C SER A 236 -13.35 -31.22 0.56
N TYR A 237 -14.02 -30.75 -0.49
CA TYR A 237 -14.89 -29.57 -0.42
C TYR A 237 -15.97 -29.72 0.66
N TYR A 238 -16.44 -30.93 0.91
CA TYR A 238 -17.39 -31.21 1.98
C TYR A 238 -16.87 -30.75 3.35
N ARG A 239 -15.64 -31.14 3.73
CA ARG A 239 -15.08 -30.74 5.03
C ARG A 239 -14.70 -29.27 5.08
N PHE A 240 -14.21 -28.71 3.98
CA PHE A 240 -13.97 -27.27 3.85
C PHE A 240 -15.26 -26.47 4.12
N LEU A 241 -16.35 -26.79 3.40
CA LEU A 241 -17.63 -26.11 3.54
C LEU A 241 -18.26 -26.34 4.92
N GLN A 242 -18.08 -27.52 5.52
CA GLN A 242 -18.56 -27.82 6.86
C GLN A 242 -17.97 -26.87 7.91
N ILE A 243 -16.64 -26.70 7.88
CA ILE A 243 -15.94 -25.85 8.85
C ILE A 243 -16.32 -24.38 8.64
N TRP A 244 -16.33 -23.93 7.38
CA TRP A 244 -16.72 -22.56 7.05
C TRP A 244 -18.17 -22.24 7.43
N HIS A 245 -19.10 -23.14 7.15
CA HIS A 245 -20.49 -22.98 7.57
C HIS A 245 -20.61 -22.93 9.11
N LYS A 246 -19.87 -23.80 9.83
CA LYS A 246 -19.83 -23.80 11.31
C LYS A 246 -19.37 -22.44 11.85
N VAL A 247 -18.21 -21.96 11.42
CA VAL A 247 -17.61 -20.72 11.95
C VAL A 247 -18.47 -19.50 11.60
N ARG A 248 -19.01 -19.42 10.38
CA ARG A 248 -19.93 -18.33 9.98
C ARG A 248 -21.21 -18.31 10.83
N ARG A 249 -21.76 -19.49 11.14
CA ARG A 249 -22.92 -19.62 12.04
C ARG A 249 -22.57 -19.18 13.46
N GLU A 250 -21.46 -19.64 14.01
CA GLU A 250 -20.99 -19.24 15.34
C GLU A 250 -20.71 -17.73 15.43
N ALA A 251 -20.15 -17.14 14.37
CA ALA A 251 -19.97 -15.68 14.28
C ALA A 251 -21.32 -14.96 14.29
N THR A 252 -22.33 -15.48 13.59
CA THR A 252 -23.69 -14.93 13.59
C THR A 252 -24.33 -15.03 14.97
N ASP A 253 -24.19 -16.17 15.63
CA ASP A 253 -24.73 -16.40 16.97
C ASP A 253 -24.02 -15.52 18.02
N PHE A 254 -22.71 -15.30 17.89
CA PHE A 254 -21.98 -14.31 18.69
C PHE A 254 -22.54 -12.90 18.50
N VAL A 255 -22.76 -12.46 17.26
CA VAL A 255 -23.33 -11.13 16.96
C VAL A 255 -24.74 -11.00 17.55
N ARG A 256 -25.58 -12.04 17.48
CA ARG A 256 -26.91 -12.07 18.13
C ARG A 256 -26.81 -12.01 19.65
N ALA A 257 -25.90 -12.77 20.26
CA ALA A 257 -25.70 -12.75 21.71
C ALA A 257 -25.19 -11.38 22.18
N LEU A 258 -24.29 -10.76 21.42
CA LEU A 258 -23.81 -9.40 21.66
C LEU A 258 -24.96 -8.39 21.57
N ARG A 259 -25.84 -8.50 20.57
CA ARG A 259 -27.04 -7.67 20.45
C ARG A 259 -27.90 -7.72 21.70
N GLU A 260 -28.14 -8.91 22.25
CA GLU A 260 -28.92 -9.09 23.47
C GLU A 260 -28.22 -8.50 24.69
N LEU A 261 -26.92 -8.74 24.82
CA LEU A 261 -26.11 -8.21 25.91
C LEU A 261 -26.10 -6.68 25.90
N LEU A 262 -25.92 -6.06 24.73
CA LEU A 262 -25.96 -4.61 24.58
C LEU A 262 -27.35 -4.04 24.87
N ASP A 263 -28.43 -4.71 24.49
CA ASP A 263 -29.78 -4.31 24.90
C ASP A 263 -29.94 -4.38 26.43
N ASP A 264 -29.41 -5.41 27.08
CA ASP A 264 -29.49 -5.53 28.53
C ASP A 264 -28.68 -4.41 29.22
N ILE A 265 -27.49 -4.07 28.70
CA ILE A 265 -26.65 -2.96 29.17
C ILE A 265 -27.37 -1.62 28.98
N LEU A 266 -27.79 -1.31 27.75
CA LEU A 266 -28.30 0.01 27.37
C LEU A 266 -29.72 0.28 27.89
N CYS A 267 -30.54 -0.76 28.05
CA CYS A 267 -31.89 -0.65 28.61
C CYS A 267 -31.93 -0.90 30.14
N GLY A 268 -30.79 -1.08 30.80
CA GLY A 268 -30.71 -1.30 32.25
C GLY A 268 -31.39 -2.58 32.73
N ARG A 269 -31.38 -3.64 31.92
CA ARG A 269 -31.96 -4.96 32.27
C ARG A 269 -30.90 -5.83 32.96
N ARG A 270 -31.35 -6.98 33.50
CA ARG A 270 -30.43 -7.97 34.09
C ARG A 270 -29.52 -8.55 33.01
N LEU A 271 -28.21 -8.42 33.21
CA LEU A 271 -27.20 -8.93 32.28
C LEU A 271 -27.27 -10.45 32.14
N ARG A 272 -27.44 -10.93 30.91
CA ARG A 272 -27.40 -12.35 30.53
C ARG A 272 -26.08 -12.66 29.83
N ILE A 273 -25.03 -12.86 30.63
CA ILE A 273 -23.67 -13.05 30.11
C ILE A 273 -23.44 -14.47 29.58
N GLY A 274 -24.14 -15.48 30.11
CA GLY A 274 -23.87 -16.89 29.79
C GLY A 274 -24.00 -17.27 28.30
N THR A 275 -24.99 -16.71 27.58
CA THR A 275 -25.14 -16.95 26.14
C THR A 275 -24.04 -16.28 25.32
N PHE A 276 -23.62 -15.09 25.73
CA PHE A 276 -22.51 -14.37 25.13
C PHE A 276 -21.17 -15.10 25.34
N ASP A 277 -20.87 -15.52 26.58
CA ASP A 277 -19.64 -16.24 26.91
C ASP A 277 -19.53 -17.56 26.13
N GLN A 278 -20.64 -18.30 26.02
CA GLN A 278 -20.66 -19.55 25.27
C GLN A 278 -20.38 -19.34 23.77
N ALA A 279 -21.03 -18.34 23.16
CA ALA A 279 -20.81 -18.02 21.74
C ALA A 279 -19.36 -17.54 21.49
N MET A 280 -18.82 -16.73 22.41
CA MET A 280 -17.46 -16.22 22.36
C MET A 280 -16.41 -17.33 22.49
N GLN A 281 -16.57 -18.26 23.43
CA GLN A 281 -15.65 -19.39 23.60
C GLN A 281 -15.64 -20.32 22.39
N SER A 282 -16.82 -20.63 21.82
CA SER A 282 -16.91 -21.47 20.62
C SER A 282 -16.12 -20.85 19.46
N LEU A 283 -16.37 -19.56 19.21
CA LEU A 283 -15.79 -18.87 18.08
C LEU A 283 -14.28 -18.57 18.24
N ALA A 284 -13.83 -18.28 19.46
CA ALA A 284 -12.42 -18.01 19.74
C ALA A 284 -11.51 -19.22 19.45
N LEU A 285 -12.04 -20.44 19.53
CA LEU A 285 -11.31 -21.67 19.22
C LEU A 285 -11.23 -21.93 17.71
N ASP A 286 -12.32 -21.70 16.99
CA ASP A 286 -12.44 -22.12 15.58
C ASP A 286 -12.00 -21.05 14.57
N LEU A 287 -12.20 -19.77 14.88
CA LEU A 287 -11.87 -18.67 13.96
C LEU A 287 -10.38 -18.63 13.55
N PRO A 288 -9.40 -18.87 14.44
CA PRO A 288 -7.98 -18.95 14.06
C PRO A 288 -7.61 -20.18 13.22
N SER A 289 -8.51 -21.18 13.17
CA SER A 289 -8.24 -22.51 12.61
C SER A 289 -8.97 -22.74 11.26
N LEU A 290 -9.39 -21.67 10.59
CA LEU A 290 -10.11 -21.75 9.32
C LEU A 290 -9.25 -22.42 8.22
N PRO A 291 -9.82 -23.39 7.47
CA PRO A 291 -9.07 -24.12 6.46
C PRO A 291 -8.87 -23.29 5.19
N SER A 292 -7.74 -23.51 4.53
CA SER A 292 -7.53 -23.04 3.16
C SER A 292 -8.37 -23.84 2.15
N PRO A 293 -8.67 -23.29 0.96
CA PRO A 293 -9.38 -24.01 -0.09
C PRO A 293 -8.69 -25.35 -0.44
N PRO A 294 -9.44 -26.42 -0.74
CA PRO A 294 -8.86 -27.72 -1.12
C PRO A 294 -7.95 -27.60 -2.36
N ALA A 295 -6.92 -28.45 -2.47
CA ALA A 295 -5.95 -28.42 -3.57
C ALA A 295 -6.55 -28.57 -4.98
N ARG A 296 -7.77 -29.11 -5.08
CA ARG A 296 -8.53 -29.28 -6.34
C ARG A 296 -9.26 -28.00 -6.78
N THR A 297 -9.23 -26.94 -5.97
CA THR A 297 -9.84 -25.65 -6.29
C THR A 297 -9.04 -24.97 -7.40
N PRO A 298 -9.68 -24.45 -8.47
CA PRO A 298 -8.98 -23.69 -9.51
C PRO A 298 -8.13 -22.57 -8.91
N GLU A 299 -6.86 -22.45 -9.31
CA GLU A 299 -5.89 -21.53 -8.71
C GLU A 299 -6.37 -20.06 -8.62
N PRO A 300 -7.02 -19.47 -9.65
CA PRO A 300 -7.54 -18.12 -9.56
C PRO A 300 -8.57 -17.96 -8.44
N LEU A 301 -9.50 -18.92 -8.34
CA LEU A 301 -10.54 -18.94 -7.32
C LEU A 301 -9.97 -19.20 -5.93
N ALA A 302 -9.00 -20.12 -5.81
CA ALA A 302 -8.31 -20.40 -4.54
C ALA A 302 -7.63 -19.14 -3.96
N LYS A 303 -7.02 -18.31 -4.82
CA LYS A 303 -6.42 -17.02 -4.42
C LYS A 303 -7.47 -16.03 -3.92
N VAL A 304 -8.58 -15.89 -4.65
CA VAL A 304 -9.68 -14.99 -4.26
C VAL A 304 -10.30 -15.43 -2.93
N LEU A 305 -10.69 -16.71 -2.82
CA LEU A 305 -11.24 -17.28 -1.58
C LEU A 305 -10.32 -17.04 -0.40
N THR A 306 -9.03 -17.36 -0.53
CA THR A 306 -8.05 -17.17 0.55
C THR A 306 -7.93 -15.72 0.97
N ARG A 307 -7.89 -14.78 0.01
CA ARG A 307 -7.76 -13.34 0.30
C ARG A 307 -8.97 -12.81 1.04
N GLU A 308 -10.17 -13.04 0.52
CA GLU A 308 -11.40 -12.48 1.11
C GLU A 308 -11.69 -13.13 2.48
N ALA A 309 -11.54 -14.45 2.58
CA ALA A 309 -11.67 -15.22 3.83
C ALA A 309 -10.75 -14.68 4.94
N ASN A 310 -9.47 -14.47 4.64
CA ASN A 310 -8.50 -13.97 5.61
C ASN A 310 -8.81 -12.52 6.03
N SER A 311 -9.29 -11.69 5.10
CA SER A 311 -9.71 -10.31 5.41
C SER A 311 -10.86 -10.31 6.41
N TRP A 312 -11.89 -11.11 6.15
CA TRP A 312 -13.03 -11.25 7.06
C TRP A 312 -12.62 -11.81 8.41
N ALA A 313 -11.89 -12.93 8.43
CA ALA A 313 -11.47 -13.59 9.67
C ALA A 313 -10.62 -12.67 10.55
N SER A 314 -9.69 -11.91 9.96
CA SER A 314 -8.85 -10.96 10.69
C SER A 314 -9.66 -9.79 11.26
N SER A 315 -10.53 -9.18 10.44
CA SER A 315 -11.40 -8.08 10.88
C SER A 315 -12.34 -8.52 12.01
N PHE A 316 -12.93 -9.72 11.87
CA PHE A 316 -13.84 -10.28 12.87
C PHE A 316 -13.11 -10.67 14.16
N GLN A 317 -11.91 -11.27 14.06
CA GLN A 317 -11.10 -11.60 15.23
C GLN A 317 -10.72 -10.36 16.04
N ASN A 318 -10.31 -9.28 15.36
CA ASN A 318 -10.03 -8.00 16.02
C ASN A 318 -11.28 -7.43 16.70
N PHE A 319 -12.43 -7.48 16.04
CA PHE A 319 -13.70 -7.06 16.63
C PHE A 319 -14.07 -7.89 17.87
N LEU A 320 -13.94 -9.22 17.80
CA LEU A 320 -14.21 -10.16 18.90
C LEU A 320 -13.36 -9.84 20.12
N LEU A 321 -12.03 -9.77 19.95
CA LEU A 321 -11.08 -9.54 21.04
C LEU A 321 -11.30 -8.18 21.71
N GLN A 322 -11.43 -7.11 20.91
CA GLN A 322 -11.61 -5.75 21.45
C GLN A 322 -12.97 -5.58 22.15
N THR A 323 -14.02 -6.25 21.67
CA THR A 323 -15.33 -6.24 22.35
C THR A 323 -15.23 -6.91 23.72
N CYS A 324 -14.54 -8.05 23.82
CA CYS A 324 -14.33 -8.76 25.09
C CYS A 324 -13.50 -7.91 26.07
N GLU A 325 -12.40 -7.33 25.59
CA GLU A 325 -11.58 -6.38 26.34
C GLU A 325 -12.41 -5.22 26.92
N ALA A 326 -13.25 -4.58 26.09
CA ALA A 326 -14.09 -3.48 26.51
C ALA A 326 -15.16 -3.88 27.55
N LEU A 327 -15.79 -5.05 27.39
CA LEU A 327 -16.77 -5.57 28.35
C LEU A 327 -16.14 -5.93 29.70
N ASN A 328 -14.90 -6.42 29.70
CA ASN A 328 -14.16 -6.75 30.92
C ASN A 328 -13.55 -5.53 31.62
N GLY A 329 -13.74 -4.32 31.08
CA GLY A 329 -13.06 -3.11 31.57
C GLY A 329 -11.54 -3.14 31.36
N GLN A 330 -11.05 -4.10 30.58
CA GLN A 330 -9.64 -4.32 30.27
C GLN A 330 -9.37 -3.76 28.88
N GLY A 331 -9.06 -2.48 28.78
CA GLY A 331 -8.81 -1.87 27.48
C GLY A 331 -8.58 -0.38 27.58
N ASP A 332 -7.79 0.14 26.64
CA ASP A 332 -7.56 1.57 26.53
C ASP A 332 -8.86 2.26 26.10
N VAL A 333 -9.43 3.08 26.99
CA VAL A 333 -10.68 3.82 26.74
C VAL A 333 -10.56 4.67 25.46
N SER A 334 -9.35 5.17 25.14
CA SER A 334 -9.10 5.95 23.93
C SER A 334 -9.20 5.12 22.64
N LYS A 335 -9.09 3.79 22.71
CA LYS A 335 -9.11 2.87 21.56
C LYS A 335 -10.44 2.16 21.36
N ARG A 336 -11.46 2.41 22.19
CA ARG A 336 -12.78 1.77 22.08
C ARG A 336 -13.46 2.02 20.72
N HIS A 337 -13.20 3.16 20.09
CA HIS A 337 -13.72 3.47 18.76
C HIS A 337 -13.31 2.43 17.70
N LEU A 338 -12.17 1.74 17.88
CA LEU A 338 -11.70 0.69 16.97
C LEU A 338 -12.65 -0.52 16.91
N ILE A 339 -13.46 -0.75 17.95
CA ILE A 339 -14.47 -1.82 17.95
C ILE A 339 -15.47 -1.59 16.82
N VAL A 340 -15.96 -0.36 16.69
CA VAL A 340 -16.92 0.01 15.63
C VAL A 340 -16.27 -0.10 14.26
N VAL A 341 -15.02 0.35 14.12
CA VAL A 341 -14.26 0.25 12.87
C VAL A 341 -14.05 -1.21 12.44
N ASN A 342 -13.62 -2.08 13.36
CA ASN A 342 -13.40 -3.48 13.08
C ASN A 342 -14.71 -4.23 12.77
N PHE A 343 -15.81 -3.85 13.42
CA PHE A 343 -17.14 -4.36 13.09
C PHE A 343 -17.57 -3.99 11.67
N GLU A 344 -17.43 -2.72 11.28
CA GLU A 344 -17.76 -2.26 9.93
C GLU A 344 -16.89 -2.95 8.86
N ASN A 345 -15.60 -3.12 9.14
CA ASN A 345 -14.68 -3.87 8.28
C ASN A 345 -15.11 -5.33 8.15
N ALA A 346 -15.45 -6.00 9.26
CA ALA A 346 -15.92 -7.38 9.24
C ALA A 346 -17.20 -7.54 8.41
N ARG A 347 -18.18 -6.63 8.57
CA ARG A 347 -19.41 -6.65 7.76
C ARG A 347 -19.13 -6.50 6.26
N ARG A 348 -18.25 -5.57 5.89
CA ARG A 348 -17.86 -5.34 4.49
C ARG A 348 -17.13 -6.55 3.91
N ASP A 349 -16.19 -7.11 4.65
CA ASP A 349 -15.35 -8.22 4.18
C ASP A 349 -16.14 -9.54 4.14
N LEU A 350 -17.19 -9.69 4.96
CA LEU A 350 -18.14 -10.80 4.88
C LEU A 350 -18.86 -10.82 3.52
N ALA A 351 -19.32 -9.67 3.02
CA ALA A 351 -19.98 -9.57 1.72
C ALA A 351 -19.05 -10.02 0.57
N LYS A 352 -17.76 -9.65 0.63
CA LYS A 352 -16.75 -10.11 -0.34
C LYS A 352 -16.49 -11.61 -0.23
N THR A 353 -16.41 -12.12 1.00
CA THR A 353 -16.24 -13.55 1.29
C THR A 353 -17.40 -14.36 0.69
N ARG A 354 -18.65 -13.93 0.90
CA ARG A 354 -19.82 -14.55 0.27
C ARG A 354 -19.76 -14.54 -1.25
N GLY A 355 -19.31 -13.44 -1.86
CA GLY A 355 -19.06 -13.39 -3.31
C GLY A 355 -18.10 -14.48 -3.78
N ALA A 356 -16.99 -14.67 -3.06
CA ALA A 356 -16.03 -15.74 -3.37
C ALA A 356 -16.60 -17.15 -3.15
N PHE A 357 -17.42 -17.35 -2.10
CA PHE A 357 -18.14 -18.62 -1.89
C PHE A 357 -19.20 -18.87 -2.96
N ALA A 358 -19.90 -17.84 -3.44
CA ALA A 358 -20.86 -17.97 -4.52
C ALA A 358 -20.19 -18.47 -5.82
N GLU A 359 -18.98 -18.00 -6.13
CA GLU A 359 -18.16 -18.54 -7.23
C GLU A 359 -17.78 -20.01 -7.01
N LEU A 360 -17.39 -20.39 -5.78
CA LEU A 360 -17.09 -21.78 -5.44
C LEU A 360 -18.30 -22.71 -5.58
N LEU A 361 -19.49 -22.24 -5.19
CA LEU A 361 -20.73 -23.02 -5.24
C LEU A 361 -21.26 -23.20 -6.68
N GLN A 362 -20.68 -22.53 -7.68
CA GLN A 362 -20.93 -22.85 -9.09
C GLN A 362 -20.25 -24.16 -9.52
N ILE A 363 -19.18 -24.58 -8.83
CA ILE A 363 -18.39 -25.77 -9.16
C ILE A 363 -18.54 -26.91 -8.15
N VAL A 364 -19.17 -26.65 -7.00
CA VAL A 364 -19.37 -27.61 -5.91
C VAL A 364 -20.80 -27.46 -5.34
N PRO A 365 -21.50 -28.56 -4.99
CA PRO A 365 -22.79 -28.47 -4.32
C PRO A 365 -22.71 -27.69 -2.99
N ASP A 366 -23.76 -26.92 -2.68
CA ASP A 366 -23.94 -26.29 -1.37
C ASP A 366 -24.37 -27.34 -0.33
N TYR A 367 -23.40 -28.10 0.18
CA TYR A 367 -23.65 -29.21 1.11
C TYR A 367 -24.28 -28.79 2.44
N PHE A 368 -24.14 -27.52 2.84
CA PHE A 368 -24.51 -27.04 4.18
C PHE A 368 -25.39 -25.78 4.16
N ASP A 369 -25.91 -25.38 3.00
CA ASP A 369 -26.74 -24.18 2.83
C ASP A 369 -26.03 -22.89 3.28
N LEU A 370 -24.81 -22.67 2.78
CA LEU A 370 -24.07 -21.44 3.03
C LEU A 370 -24.80 -20.21 2.46
N THR A 371 -25.53 -20.39 1.35
CA THR A 371 -26.32 -19.30 0.76
C THR A 371 -27.52 -18.91 1.61
N GLY A 372 -28.19 -19.87 2.26
CA GLY A 372 -29.27 -19.59 3.21
C GLY A 372 -28.81 -18.79 4.44
N LEU A 373 -27.54 -18.91 4.83
CA LEU A 373 -26.96 -18.18 5.96
C LEU A 373 -26.78 -16.67 5.70
N ASP A 374 -26.70 -16.24 4.44
CA ASP A 374 -26.37 -14.86 4.08
C ASP A 374 -27.40 -13.85 4.62
N ALA A 375 -28.69 -14.14 4.51
CA ALA A 375 -29.76 -13.26 4.99
C ALA A 375 -29.81 -13.18 6.52
N GLU A 376 -29.48 -14.28 7.20
CA GLU A 376 -29.42 -14.35 8.65
C GLU A 376 -28.28 -13.50 9.21
N GLU A 377 -27.12 -13.55 8.56
CA GLU A 377 -25.96 -12.74 8.88
C GLU A 377 -26.24 -11.25 8.64
N ASP A 378 -26.82 -10.86 7.50
CA ASP A 378 -27.12 -9.45 7.21
C ASP A 378 -27.98 -8.82 8.30
N LYS A 379 -29.05 -9.52 8.67
CA LYS A 379 -29.93 -9.09 9.76
C LYS A 379 -29.19 -8.98 11.09
N ALA A 380 -28.38 -9.99 11.44
CA ALA A 380 -27.64 -9.98 12.71
C ALA A 380 -26.66 -8.80 12.81
N TYR A 381 -25.91 -8.54 11.75
CA TYR A 381 -24.95 -7.43 11.72
C TYR A 381 -25.65 -6.07 11.68
N GLU A 382 -26.75 -5.93 10.94
CA GLU A 382 -27.53 -4.69 10.95
C GLU A 382 -28.07 -4.37 12.35
N ASP A 383 -28.56 -5.38 13.07
CA ASP A 383 -29.11 -5.20 14.41
C ASP A 383 -28.05 -4.73 15.44
N VAL A 384 -26.78 -5.10 15.29
CA VAL A 384 -25.72 -4.72 16.24
C VAL A 384 -25.16 -3.32 16.00
N ASP A 385 -25.12 -2.81 14.76
CA ASP A 385 -24.49 -1.53 14.42
C ASP A 385 -24.98 -0.36 15.31
N LEU A 386 -26.29 -0.18 15.39
CA LEU A 386 -26.88 0.93 16.17
C LEU A 386 -26.61 0.80 17.68
N ARG A 387 -26.44 -0.43 18.17
CA ARG A 387 -26.16 -0.71 19.58
C ARG A 387 -24.71 -0.45 19.93
N LEU A 388 -23.78 -0.82 19.05
CA LEU A 388 -22.37 -0.47 19.20
C LEU A 388 -22.18 1.05 19.24
N TYR A 389 -22.90 1.80 18.40
CA TYR A 389 -22.87 3.26 18.46
C TYR A 389 -23.33 3.83 19.81
N ALA A 390 -24.50 3.39 20.29
CA ALA A 390 -25.02 3.84 21.59
C ALA A 390 -24.18 3.34 22.77
N TRP A 391 -23.40 2.28 22.63
CA TRP A 391 -22.57 1.77 23.71
C TRP A 391 -21.18 2.40 23.75
N ILE A 392 -20.55 2.55 22.60
CA ILE A 392 -19.16 3.00 22.48
C ILE A 392 -19.04 4.49 22.19
N THR A 393 -19.85 4.99 21.24
CA THR A 393 -19.66 6.33 20.69
C THR A 393 -20.44 7.39 21.46
N ASP A 394 -21.69 7.09 21.85
CA ASP A 394 -22.57 8.03 22.55
C ASP A 394 -23.37 7.32 23.66
N PRO A 395 -22.70 6.86 24.74
CA PRO A 395 -23.33 6.16 25.86
C PRO A 395 -24.38 7.04 26.55
N PRO A 396 -25.65 6.60 26.62
CA PRO A 396 -26.70 7.34 27.32
C PRO A 396 -26.46 7.28 28.84
N GLY A 397 -26.72 8.39 29.53
CA GLY A 397 -26.67 8.46 31.00
C GLY A 397 -27.88 7.83 31.70
N PHE A 398 -28.80 7.23 30.95
CA PHE A 398 -30.06 6.67 31.44
C PHE A 398 -30.47 5.43 30.62
N PRO A 399 -31.28 4.53 31.19
CA PRO A 399 -31.79 3.37 30.47
C PRO A 399 -32.65 3.76 29.26
N LEU A 400 -32.38 3.15 28.10
CA LEU A 400 -33.13 3.40 26.87
C LEU A 400 -34.41 2.57 26.78
N VAL A 401 -35.47 3.17 26.22
CA VAL A 401 -36.71 2.47 25.85
C VAL A 401 -36.56 1.77 24.49
N SER A 402 -35.86 2.40 23.55
CA SER A 402 -35.56 1.88 22.21
C SER A 402 -34.16 2.33 21.81
N VAL A 403 -33.20 1.38 21.77
CA VAL A 403 -31.83 1.66 21.30
C VAL A 403 -31.81 2.13 19.85
N PRO A 404 -32.51 1.50 18.88
CA PRO A 404 -32.45 1.92 17.48
C PRO A 404 -32.94 3.37 17.27
N SER A 405 -34.03 3.76 17.93
CA SER A 405 -34.58 5.11 17.81
C SER A 405 -33.63 6.15 18.41
N TYR A 406 -33.07 5.87 19.59
CA TYR A 406 -32.08 6.74 20.22
C TYR A 406 -30.85 6.93 19.33
N SER A 407 -30.22 5.84 18.90
CA SER A 407 -28.99 5.88 18.09
C SER A 407 -29.19 6.61 16.78
N LYS A 408 -30.32 6.39 16.09
CA LYS A 408 -30.63 7.07 14.83
C LYS A 408 -30.79 8.58 15.03
N SER A 409 -31.61 8.99 15.99
CA SER A 409 -31.83 10.42 16.28
C SER A 409 -30.55 11.11 16.77
N ARG A 410 -29.69 10.40 17.52
CA ARG A 410 -28.41 10.96 17.99
C ARG A 410 -27.37 11.06 16.88
N ARG A 411 -27.26 10.06 15.99
CA ARG A 411 -26.41 10.15 14.79
C ARG A 411 -26.82 11.34 13.92
N GLU A 412 -28.12 11.48 13.66
CA GLU A 412 -28.65 12.62 12.90
C GLU A 412 -28.38 13.96 13.60
N ALA A 413 -28.58 14.05 14.92
CA ALA A 413 -28.31 15.26 15.68
C ALA A 413 -26.82 15.64 15.74
N ASP A 414 -25.91 14.66 15.94
CA ASP A 414 -24.46 14.88 15.92
C ASP A 414 -23.98 15.35 14.54
N GLU A 415 -24.49 14.73 13.46
CA GLU A 415 -24.18 15.16 12.10
C GLU A 415 -24.65 16.59 11.84
N GLN A 416 -25.89 16.93 12.20
CA GLN A 416 -26.41 18.28 12.06
C GLN A 416 -25.65 19.30 12.91
N ALA A 417 -25.27 18.93 14.15
CA ALA A 417 -24.47 19.79 15.02
C ALA A 417 -23.08 20.07 14.43
N ARG A 418 -22.43 19.06 13.83
CA ARG A 418 -21.13 19.22 13.17
C ARG A 418 -21.22 20.06 11.90
N LEU A 419 -22.22 19.83 11.06
CA LEU A 419 -22.49 20.66 9.89
C LEU A 419 -22.77 22.11 10.29
N ALA A 420 -23.56 22.33 11.34
CA ALA A 420 -23.85 23.65 11.87
C ALA A 420 -22.58 24.33 12.40
N ARG A 421 -21.71 23.60 13.11
CA ARG A 421 -20.42 24.12 13.59
C ARG A 421 -19.53 24.57 12.44
N ILE A 422 -19.34 23.73 11.41
CA ILE A 422 -18.56 24.09 10.22
C ILE A 422 -19.17 25.32 9.55
N ARG A 423 -20.50 25.34 9.34
CA ARG A 423 -21.20 26.49 8.73
C ARG A 423 -20.97 27.77 9.52
N ASN A 424 -21.12 27.73 10.84
CA ASN A 424 -20.98 28.92 11.68
C ASN A 424 -19.56 29.49 11.61
N CYS A 425 -18.53 28.63 11.72
CA CYS A 425 -17.14 29.06 11.61
C CYS A 425 -16.82 29.65 10.23
N LEU A 426 -17.33 29.06 9.15
CA LEU A 426 -17.17 29.59 7.81
C LEU A 426 -17.91 30.93 7.63
N THR A 427 -19.15 31.06 8.10
CA THR A 427 -19.91 32.31 8.03
C THR A 427 -19.21 33.43 8.80
N GLU A 428 -18.74 33.16 10.02
CA GLU A 428 -18.10 34.15 10.89
C GLU A 428 -16.83 34.75 10.26
N VAL A 429 -16.05 33.93 9.55
CA VAL A 429 -14.74 34.34 8.99
C VAL A 429 -14.84 34.75 7.51
N LEU A 430 -15.60 34.02 6.69
CA LEU A 430 -15.62 34.22 5.23
C LEU A 430 -16.63 35.28 4.78
N SER A 431 -17.79 35.39 5.42
CA SER A 431 -18.80 36.37 5.01
C SER A 431 -18.34 37.83 5.16
N PRO A 432 -17.62 38.24 6.23
CA PRO A 432 -17.11 39.61 6.35
C PRO A 432 -16.12 40.03 5.26
N VAL A 433 -15.39 39.06 4.69
CA VAL A 433 -14.43 39.29 3.60
C VAL A 433 -15.05 39.03 2.21
N GLY A 434 -16.37 38.82 2.14
CA GLY A 434 -17.12 38.67 0.89
C GLY A 434 -16.89 37.34 0.18
N ILE A 435 -16.43 36.30 0.88
CA ILE A 435 -16.19 34.98 0.32
C ILE A 435 -17.44 34.11 0.55
N GLU A 436 -18.06 33.69 -0.56
CA GLU A 436 -19.18 32.75 -0.56
C GLU A 436 -18.67 31.30 -0.45
N PHE A 437 -19.45 30.42 0.17
CA PHE A 437 -19.13 29.00 0.28
C PHE A 437 -20.39 28.14 0.18
N THR A 438 -20.21 26.89 -0.24
CA THR A 438 -21.28 25.88 -0.34
C THR A 438 -20.98 24.74 0.63
N MET A 439 -21.95 24.48 1.51
CA MET A 439 -21.91 23.38 2.47
C MET A 439 -22.32 22.05 1.80
N PRO A 440 -21.77 20.91 2.25
CA PRO A 440 -22.26 19.62 1.81
C PRO A 440 -23.62 19.30 2.42
N ALA A 441 -24.37 18.42 1.75
CA ALA A 441 -25.67 17.94 2.25
C ALA A 441 -25.54 17.04 3.51
N SER A 442 -24.40 16.36 3.66
CA SER A 442 -24.08 15.43 4.75
C SER A 442 -22.56 15.33 4.94
N LEU A 443 -22.11 14.64 5.98
CA LEU A 443 -20.68 14.35 6.23
C LEU A 443 -20.38 12.88 5.88
N PRO A 444 -20.08 12.56 4.61
CA PRO A 444 -19.85 11.19 4.18
C PRO A 444 -18.64 10.58 4.89
N ARG A 445 -18.73 9.28 5.15
CA ARG A 445 -17.62 8.49 5.69
C ARG A 445 -16.97 7.67 4.60
N VAL A 446 -15.66 7.68 4.55
CA VAL A 446 -14.87 6.71 3.78
C VAL A 446 -14.16 5.86 4.81
N GLU A 447 -14.54 4.58 4.87
CA GLU A 447 -14.23 3.72 6.00
C GLU A 447 -14.78 4.36 7.29
N SER A 448 -13.93 4.58 8.29
CA SER A 448 -14.30 5.19 9.57
C SER A 448 -14.13 6.71 9.61
N LEU A 449 -13.47 7.30 8.61
CA LEU A 449 -13.04 8.70 8.58
C LEU A 449 -14.11 9.56 7.93
N ARG A 450 -14.45 10.68 8.57
CA ARG A 450 -15.47 11.65 8.13
C ARG A 450 -14.86 12.71 7.24
N TYR A 451 -15.54 13.00 6.14
CA TYR A 451 -15.15 13.99 5.16
C TYR A 451 -16.13 15.15 5.15
N ALA A 452 -15.60 16.38 5.15
CA ALA A 452 -16.34 17.61 4.91
C ALA A 452 -15.89 18.21 3.56
N PRO A 453 -16.52 17.81 2.45
CA PRO A 453 -16.26 18.45 1.16
C PRO A 453 -16.95 19.82 1.12
N LEU A 454 -16.21 20.84 0.70
CA LEU A 454 -16.63 22.24 0.74
C LEU A 454 -16.24 22.93 -0.57
N MET A 455 -17.13 23.77 -1.08
CA MET A 455 -16.80 24.67 -2.18
C MET A 455 -16.66 26.09 -1.65
N TYR A 456 -15.66 26.84 -2.13
CA TYR A 456 -15.47 28.25 -1.76
C TYR A 456 -15.23 29.10 -3.01
N ARG A 457 -15.84 30.29 -3.03
CA ARG A 457 -15.75 31.21 -4.16
C ARG A 457 -14.42 31.94 -4.14
N VAL A 458 -13.77 31.95 -5.30
CA VAL A 458 -12.53 32.67 -5.52
C VAL A 458 -12.79 33.93 -6.36
N PRO A 459 -12.47 35.15 -5.87
CA PRO A 459 -12.59 36.38 -6.66
C PRO A 459 -11.68 36.39 -7.88
N ASN A 460 -10.42 35.92 -7.73
CA ASN A 460 -9.44 35.88 -8.80
C ASN A 460 -9.01 34.44 -9.13
N ALA A 461 -9.32 33.98 -10.33
CA ALA A 461 -9.01 32.62 -10.78
C ALA A 461 -7.51 32.37 -11.00
N THR A 462 -6.70 33.43 -11.15
CA THR A 462 -5.24 33.29 -11.31
C THR A 462 -4.50 33.20 -9.97
N GLU A 463 -5.20 33.45 -8.86
CA GLU A 463 -4.67 33.42 -7.50
C GLU A 463 -5.61 32.71 -6.52
N PRO A 464 -6.04 31.46 -6.80
CA PRO A 464 -6.92 30.72 -5.89
C PRO A 464 -6.28 30.49 -4.51
N GLU A 465 -4.94 30.43 -4.47
CA GLU A 465 -4.17 30.18 -3.25
C GLU A 465 -4.19 31.36 -2.28
N GLY A 466 -4.43 32.59 -2.76
CA GLY A 466 -4.46 33.78 -1.89
C GLY A 466 -5.58 33.74 -0.83
N ILE A 467 -6.64 32.98 -1.11
CA ILE A 467 -7.81 32.85 -0.23
C ILE A 467 -7.69 31.66 0.72
N LEU A 468 -6.94 30.65 0.31
CA LEU A 468 -6.83 29.40 1.05
C LEU A 468 -6.47 29.63 2.53
N PRO A 469 -5.49 30.48 2.90
CA PRO A 469 -5.20 30.77 4.31
C PRO A 469 -6.40 31.25 5.13
N VAL A 470 -7.29 32.06 4.54
CA VAL A 470 -8.50 32.56 5.21
C VAL A 470 -9.51 31.43 5.42
N VAL A 471 -9.68 30.56 4.41
CA VAL A 471 -10.53 29.36 4.51
C VAL A 471 -9.99 28.41 5.58
N LEU A 472 -8.68 28.17 5.61
CA LEU A 472 -8.05 27.32 6.64
C LEU A 472 -8.20 27.91 8.05
N SER A 473 -8.10 29.24 8.18
CA SER A 473 -8.30 29.95 9.45
C SER A 473 -9.74 29.81 9.97
N ALA A 474 -10.72 29.72 9.08
CA ALA A 474 -12.10 29.43 9.47
C ALA A 474 -12.27 27.97 9.91
N LEU A 475 -11.67 27.03 9.18
CA LEU A 475 -11.84 25.59 9.43
C LEU A 475 -11.13 25.10 10.68
N VAL A 476 -10.02 25.72 11.09
CA VAL A 476 -9.35 25.36 12.36
C VAL A 476 -10.28 25.57 13.56
N LEU A 477 -11.20 26.54 13.51
CA LEU A 477 -12.20 26.80 14.56
C LEU A 477 -13.26 25.69 14.64
N ALA A 478 -13.53 25.02 13.52
CA ALA A 478 -14.44 23.88 13.48
C ALA A 478 -13.86 22.62 14.16
N GLY A 479 -12.55 22.58 14.40
CA GLY A 479 -11.86 21.54 15.17
C GLY A 479 -12.08 20.12 14.61
N ASP A 480 -12.60 19.22 15.44
CA ASP A 480 -12.86 17.80 15.17
C ASP A 480 -14.19 17.53 14.45
N ALA A 481 -14.83 18.56 13.88
CA ALA A 481 -16.09 18.42 13.17
C ALA A 481 -15.98 17.44 11.97
N ALA A 482 -14.81 17.37 11.33
CA ALA A 482 -14.47 16.36 10.34
C ALA A 482 -13.02 15.90 10.52
N ASP A 483 -12.73 14.69 10.02
CA ASP A 483 -11.37 14.13 10.04
C ASP A 483 -10.58 14.66 8.82
N PHE A 484 -11.25 14.86 7.69
CA PHE A 484 -10.71 15.51 6.49
C PHE A 484 -11.65 16.58 5.93
N TYR A 485 -11.06 17.66 5.42
CA TYR A 485 -11.72 18.70 4.64
C TYR A 485 -11.27 18.59 3.19
N CYS A 486 -12.23 18.56 2.25
CA CYS A 486 -11.96 18.53 0.81
C CYS A 486 -12.38 19.88 0.19
N LEU A 487 -11.40 20.71 -0.14
CA LEU A 487 -11.62 22.10 -0.54
C LEU A 487 -11.60 22.26 -2.07
N VAL A 488 -12.74 22.69 -2.61
CA VAL A 488 -12.95 22.89 -4.05
C VAL A 488 -13.10 24.39 -4.32
N ALA A 489 -12.12 24.97 -5.01
CA ALA A 489 -12.20 26.35 -5.45
C ALA A 489 -13.17 26.48 -6.63
N VAL A 490 -14.09 27.44 -6.53
CA VAL A 490 -15.11 27.71 -7.56
C VAL A 490 -15.14 29.18 -7.95
N ARG A 491 -15.43 29.46 -9.23
CA ARG A 491 -15.71 30.81 -9.73
C ARG A 491 -16.72 30.71 -10.86
N ASP A 492 -17.72 31.59 -10.87
CA ASP A 492 -18.77 31.65 -11.89
C ASP A 492 -19.52 30.32 -12.08
N GLY A 493 -19.75 29.57 -10.99
CA GLY A 493 -20.42 28.26 -11.03
C GLY A 493 -19.59 27.12 -11.62
N LYS A 494 -18.28 27.29 -11.78
CA LYS A 494 -17.36 26.27 -12.30
C LYS A 494 -16.22 25.97 -11.32
N ARG A 495 -15.72 24.74 -11.32
CA ARG A 495 -14.53 24.33 -10.56
C ARG A 495 -13.26 24.85 -11.22
N LEU A 496 -12.27 25.28 -10.45
CA LEU A 496 -10.99 25.75 -11.01
C LEU A 496 -10.00 24.62 -11.31
N TYR A 497 -10.06 23.53 -10.56
CA TYR A 497 -9.19 22.36 -10.73
C TYR A 497 -10.00 21.08 -10.64
N ASP A 498 -9.46 20.02 -11.25
CA ASP A 498 -10.06 18.69 -11.14
C ASP A 498 -9.67 18.05 -9.80
N GLY A 499 -10.68 17.62 -9.03
CA GLY A 499 -10.51 17.15 -7.65
C GLY A 499 -10.65 18.24 -6.58
N ALA A 500 -10.05 17.99 -5.41
CA ALA A 500 -10.10 18.86 -4.24
C ALA A 500 -8.78 18.82 -3.47
N VAL A 501 -8.43 19.93 -2.82
CA VAL A 501 -7.33 19.97 -1.85
C VAL A 501 -7.82 19.27 -0.58
N ARG A 502 -7.19 18.14 -0.20
CA ARG A 502 -7.60 17.33 0.95
C ARG A 502 -6.65 17.55 2.12
N LEU A 503 -7.16 18.13 3.21
CA LEU A 503 -6.40 18.41 4.43
C LEU A 503 -7.06 17.74 5.62
N SER A 504 -6.29 17.12 6.52
CA SER A 504 -6.84 16.67 7.80
C SER A 504 -7.02 17.86 8.74
N SER A 505 -7.89 17.73 9.75
CA SER A 505 -8.04 18.75 10.79
C SER A 505 -6.71 19.07 11.50
N SER A 506 -5.86 18.07 11.72
CA SER A 506 -4.51 18.25 12.26
C SER A 506 -3.59 19.05 11.32
N THR A 507 -3.58 18.72 10.03
CA THR A 507 -2.77 19.46 9.04
C THR A 507 -3.20 20.92 8.93
N ILE A 508 -4.50 21.21 9.01
CA ILE A 508 -4.99 22.59 9.05
C ILE A 508 -4.47 23.32 10.29
N ALA A 509 -4.54 22.69 11.47
CA ALA A 509 -4.01 23.29 12.70
C ALA A 509 -2.50 23.54 12.61
N ASP A 510 -1.74 22.60 12.05
CA ASP A 510 -0.31 22.72 11.83
C ASP A 510 0.02 23.91 10.92
N ILE A 511 -0.67 24.03 9.77
CA ILE A 511 -0.53 25.15 8.82
C ILE A 511 -0.76 26.49 9.52
N ILE A 512 -1.87 26.61 10.26
CA ILE A 512 -2.23 27.87 10.92
C ILE A 512 -1.27 28.23 12.06
N SER A 513 -0.70 27.22 12.73
CA SER A 513 0.33 27.43 13.77
C SER A 513 1.71 27.82 13.21
N GLY A 514 1.88 27.82 11.89
CA GLY A 514 3.15 28.10 11.22
C GLY A 514 4.12 26.90 11.18
N ALA A 515 3.64 25.70 11.49
CA ALA A 515 4.42 24.48 11.26
C ALA A 515 4.56 24.23 9.75
N HIS A 516 5.67 23.61 9.33
CA HIS A 516 5.89 23.30 7.92
C HIS A 516 4.83 22.35 7.39
N ALA A 517 4.04 22.86 6.44
CA ALA A 517 3.05 22.08 5.75
C ALA A 517 3.68 21.30 4.60
N ASN A 518 3.29 20.04 4.48
CA ASN A 518 3.74 19.18 3.39
C ASN A 518 3.13 19.69 2.09
N TRP A 519 3.96 20.09 1.13
CA TRP A 519 3.49 20.63 -0.16
C TRP A 519 2.54 19.65 -0.88
N GLU A 520 2.72 18.35 -0.66
CA GLU A 520 1.86 17.28 -1.19
C GLU A 520 0.39 17.42 -0.77
N SER A 521 0.14 18.09 0.37
CA SER A 521 -1.21 18.29 0.91
C SER A 521 -2.01 19.33 0.11
N PHE A 522 -1.32 20.18 -0.65
CA PHE A 522 -1.94 21.21 -1.50
C PHE A 522 -2.18 20.73 -2.93
N VAL A 523 -1.71 19.55 -3.30
CA VAL A 523 -1.99 18.95 -4.61
C VAL A 523 -3.45 18.48 -4.63
N PRO A 524 -4.29 18.98 -5.57
CA PRO A 524 -5.65 18.50 -5.69
C PRO A 524 -5.69 17.01 -6.01
N ILE A 525 -6.56 16.27 -5.32
CA ILE A 525 -6.77 14.84 -5.53
C ILE A 525 -8.21 14.57 -5.92
N ALA A 526 -8.44 13.48 -6.68
CA ALA A 526 -9.78 13.01 -6.96
C ALA A 526 -10.52 12.68 -5.66
N MET A 527 -11.74 13.19 -5.52
CA MET A 527 -12.58 12.90 -4.35
C MET A 527 -13.16 11.48 -4.46
N PRO A 528 -13.26 10.73 -3.35
CA PRO A 528 -14.01 9.48 -3.32
C PRO A 528 -15.46 9.69 -3.80
N GLY A 529 -16.01 8.72 -4.55
CA GLY A 529 -17.29 8.92 -5.23
C GLY A 529 -18.48 9.23 -4.32
N ASN A 530 -18.51 8.70 -3.09
CA ASN A 530 -19.51 9.05 -2.07
C ASN A 530 -19.29 10.44 -1.46
N VAL A 531 -18.05 10.92 -1.41
CA VAL A 531 -17.69 12.27 -0.95
C VAL A 531 -18.05 13.32 -2.00
N ALA A 532 -17.85 13.03 -3.29
CA ALA A 532 -18.23 13.96 -4.36
C ALA A 532 -19.77 14.16 -4.45
N LYS A 533 -20.56 13.11 -4.20
CA LYS A 533 -22.03 13.12 -4.34
C LYS A 533 -22.78 14.07 -3.40
N VAL A 534 -22.15 14.53 -2.31
CA VAL A 534 -22.80 15.42 -1.32
C VAL A 534 -22.60 16.90 -1.63
N LEU A 535 -21.85 17.21 -2.69
CA LEU A 535 -21.69 18.55 -3.23
C LEU A 535 -22.45 18.68 -4.57
N PRO A 536 -22.81 19.91 -4.99
CA PRO A 536 -23.32 20.15 -6.33
C PRO A 536 -22.31 19.69 -7.39
N ASP A 537 -22.79 19.05 -8.44
CA ASP A 537 -21.95 18.72 -9.60
C ASP A 537 -21.76 19.98 -10.45
N LEU A 538 -20.53 20.49 -10.46
CA LEU A 538 -20.14 21.68 -11.20
C LEU A 538 -19.13 21.30 -12.29
N PRO A 539 -19.28 21.82 -13.51
CA PRO A 539 -18.31 21.58 -14.57
C PRO A 539 -16.96 22.20 -14.21
N LEU A 540 -15.88 21.61 -14.74
CA LEU A 540 -14.56 22.21 -14.69
C LEU A 540 -14.54 23.47 -15.58
N ASP A 541 -13.80 24.50 -15.16
CA ASP A 541 -13.61 25.69 -15.97
C ASP A 541 -12.54 25.46 -17.03
N GLU A 542 -12.98 24.99 -18.19
CA GLU A 542 -12.13 24.70 -19.35
C GLU A 542 -11.76 25.95 -20.17
N ARG A 543 -12.06 27.14 -19.67
CA ARG A 543 -11.70 28.40 -20.33
C ARG A 543 -10.18 28.48 -20.58
N PRO A 544 -9.72 28.68 -21.83
CA PRO A 544 -8.31 28.70 -22.16
C PRO A 544 -7.49 29.66 -21.30
N GLU A 545 -8.02 30.85 -21.00
CA GLU A 545 -7.35 31.91 -20.24
C GLU A 545 -6.90 31.44 -18.84
N ARG A 546 -7.66 30.51 -18.25
CA ARG A 546 -7.41 29.96 -16.90
C ARG A 546 -6.50 28.72 -16.94
N GLN A 547 -6.46 28.03 -18.08
CA GLN A 547 -5.65 26.83 -18.28
C GLN A 547 -4.23 27.14 -18.80
N VAL A 548 -3.97 28.35 -19.30
CA VAL A 548 -2.63 28.78 -19.75
C VAL A 548 -1.58 28.63 -18.65
N LEU A 549 -1.79 29.23 -17.46
CA LEU A 549 -0.79 29.23 -16.39
C LEU A 549 -0.43 27.81 -15.92
N PRO A 550 -1.39 26.94 -15.54
CA PRO A 550 -1.09 25.55 -15.18
C PRO A 550 -0.37 24.79 -16.30
N SER A 551 -0.72 25.03 -17.57
CA SER A 551 -0.10 24.36 -18.72
C SER A 551 1.37 24.75 -18.89
N PHE A 552 1.70 26.05 -18.76
CA PHE A 552 3.09 26.52 -18.84
C PHE A 552 3.93 26.12 -17.63
N LEU A 553 3.37 26.14 -16.41
CA LEU A 553 4.07 25.64 -15.22
C LEU A 553 4.31 24.12 -15.30
N GLY A 554 3.32 23.36 -15.76
CA GLY A 554 3.46 21.93 -16.01
C GLY A 554 4.51 21.63 -17.10
N MET A 555 4.59 22.45 -18.13
CA MET A 555 5.64 22.37 -19.15
C MET A 555 7.03 22.60 -18.56
N LEU A 556 7.21 23.68 -17.77
CA LEU A 556 8.48 23.98 -17.10
C LEU A 556 8.90 22.86 -16.14
N ALA A 557 7.95 22.34 -15.36
CA ALA A 557 8.16 21.21 -14.47
C ALA A 557 8.68 19.96 -15.22
N ASN A 558 8.06 19.63 -16.36
CA ASN A 558 8.48 18.49 -17.17
C ASN A 558 9.86 18.69 -17.82
N LEU A 559 10.21 19.92 -18.23
CA LEU A 559 11.55 20.25 -18.75
C LEU A 559 12.64 20.03 -17.68
N GLN A 560 12.42 20.56 -16.47
CA GLN A 560 13.32 20.36 -15.34
C GLN A 560 13.49 18.87 -15.03
N PHE A 561 12.38 18.12 -15.00
CA PHE A 561 12.41 16.67 -14.84
C PHE A 561 13.27 15.99 -15.92
N ALA A 562 13.03 16.30 -17.20
CA ALA A 562 13.73 15.65 -18.31
C ALA A 562 15.24 15.93 -18.28
N ARG A 563 15.63 17.15 -17.88
CA ARG A 563 17.03 17.52 -17.69
C ARG A 563 17.68 16.72 -16.57
N THR A 564 17.11 16.75 -15.36
CA THR A 564 17.67 16.02 -14.22
C THR A 564 17.71 14.51 -14.48
N PHE A 565 16.72 13.99 -15.22
CA PHE A 565 16.71 12.60 -15.68
C PHE A 565 17.90 12.31 -16.62
N ALA A 566 18.11 13.14 -17.64
CA ALA A 566 19.22 13.00 -18.60
C ALA A 566 20.59 13.04 -17.90
N ASP A 567 20.77 13.99 -16.99
CA ASP A 567 22.00 14.14 -16.20
C ASP A 567 22.25 12.91 -15.32
N SER A 568 21.20 12.37 -14.70
CA SER A 568 21.28 11.18 -13.86
C SER A 568 21.78 9.95 -14.63
N ILE A 569 21.42 9.80 -15.91
CA ILE A 569 21.75 8.61 -16.72
C ILE A 569 23.03 8.77 -17.55
N ALA A 570 23.60 9.98 -17.66
CA ALA A 570 24.73 10.29 -18.54
C ALA A 570 25.98 9.43 -18.28
N HIS A 571 26.19 8.98 -17.04
CA HIS A 571 27.32 8.12 -16.70
C HIS A 571 27.21 6.70 -17.30
N LEU A 572 25.98 6.19 -17.53
CA LEU A 572 25.77 4.87 -18.13
C LEU A 572 26.23 4.84 -19.60
N ALA A 573 26.10 5.96 -20.32
CA ALA A 573 26.55 6.10 -21.70
C ALA A 573 28.06 5.92 -21.86
N LYS A 574 28.83 6.23 -20.81
CA LYS A 574 30.30 6.15 -20.78
C LYS A 574 30.81 4.78 -20.35
N SER A 575 29.94 3.87 -19.94
CA SER A 575 30.33 2.53 -19.47
C SER A 575 30.65 1.60 -20.66
N SER A 576 31.71 0.80 -20.50
CA SER A 576 32.07 -0.27 -21.44
C SER A 576 31.25 -1.56 -21.21
N GLN A 577 30.44 -1.63 -20.15
CA GLN A 577 29.66 -2.81 -19.79
C GLN A 577 28.38 -2.93 -20.62
N ARG A 578 28.12 -4.10 -21.22
CA ARG A 578 26.95 -4.34 -22.10
C ARG A 578 25.59 -4.06 -21.43
N PHE A 579 25.48 -4.36 -20.13
CA PHE A 579 24.26 -4.13 -19.36
C PHE A 579 24.05 -2.67 -18.98
N ASP A 580 25.12 -1.91 -18.79
CA ASP A 580 25.01 -0.47 -18.56
C ASP A 580 24.57 0.25 -19.84
N GLN A 581 25.08 -0.18 -21.00
CA GLN A 581 24.62 0.33 -22.31
C GLN A 581 23.15 0.00 -22.57
N SER A 582 22.72 -1.22 -22.19
CA SER A 582 21.33 -1.66 -22.29
C SER A 582 20.42 -0.89 -21.31
N SER A 583 20.92 -0.60 -20.10
CA SER A 583 20.24 0.27 -19.13
C SER A 583 20.10 1.69 -19.67
N HIS A 584 21.17 2.25 -20.24
CA HIS A 584 21.17 3.56 -20.89
C HIS A 584 20.14 3.62 -22.01
N ALA A 585 20.12 2.65 -22.93
CA ALA A 585 19.14 2.59 -24.01
C ALA A 585 17.68 2.48 -23.50
N ARG A 586 17.45 1.74 -22.41
CA ARG A 586 16.12 1.68 -21.76
C ARG A 586 15.73 3.03 -21.16
N TYR A 587 16.64 3.69 -20.46
CA TYR A 587 16.39 5.00 -19.86
C TYR A 587 16.23 6.11 -20.91
N LEU A 588 16.97 6.05 -22.02
CA LEU A 588 16.82 6.95 -23.16
C LEU A 588 15.42 6.86 -23.77
N ARG A 589 14.88 5.64 -23.97
CA ARG A 589 13.49 5.47 -24.43
C ARG A 589 12.48 6.12 -23.49
N ARG A 590 12.65 5.93 -22.17
CA ARG A 590 11.80 6.60 -21.16
C ARG A 590 11.93 8.13 -21.22
N LEU A 591 13.13 8.65 -21.45
CA LEU A 591 13.38 10.08 -21.62
C LEU A 591 12.74 10.62 -22.90
N GLU A 592 12.79 9.87 -24.00
CA GLU A 592 12.11 10.20 -25.27
C GLU A 592 10.60 10.28 -25.09
N ASP A 593 9.99 9.33 -24.36
CA ASP A 593 8.57 9.38 -24.02
C ASP A 593 8.19 10.64 -23.25
N VAL A 594 9.04 11.06 -22.30
CA VAL A 594 8.86 12.30 -21.53
C VAL A 594 8.99 13.51 -22.45
N ARG A 595 9.98 13.55 -23.34
CA ARG A 595 10.17 14.63 -24.31
C ARG A 595 8.99 14.74 -25.28
N LEU A 596 8.41 13.62 -25.70
CA LEU A 596 7.21 13.61 -26.53
C LEU A 596 6.03 14.24 -25.78
N LYS A 597 5.82 13.87 -24.51
CA LYS A 597 4.80 14.49 -23.65
C LYS A 597 5.02 15.98 -23.48
N ILE A 598 6.27 16.42 -23.28
CA ILE A 598 6.62 17.84 -23.19
C ILE A 598 6.19 18.58 -24.46
N ARG A 599 6.50 18.04 -25.65
CA ARG A 599 6.07 18.66 -26.92
C ARG A 599 4.55 18.75 -27.03
N THR A 600 3.83 17.69 -26.63
CA THR A 600 2.36 17.71 -26.62
C THR A 600 1.81 18.78 -25.68
N VAL A 601 2.35 18.88 -24.46
CA VAL A 601 1.96 19.91 -23.49
C VAL A 601 2.28 21.30 -24.02
N ALA A 602 3.46 21.50 -24.62
CA ALA A 602 3.86 22.78 -25.22
C ALA A 602 2.92 23.22 -26.33
N ARG A 603 2.59 22.31 -27.26
CA ARG A 603 1.63 22.56 -28.33
C ARG A 603 0.25 22.94 -27.79
N THR A 604 -0.24 22.21 -26.78
CA THR A 604 -1.52 22.50 -26.12
C THR A 604 -1.48 23.85 -25.41
N ALA A 605 -0.42 24.15 -24.67
CA ALA A 605 -0.23 25.42 -23.97
C ALA A 605 -0.22 26.61 -24.94
N ASN A 606 0.50 26.49 -26.07
CA ASN A 606 0.52 27.48 -27.14
C ASN A 606 -0.84 27.67 -27.80
N LEU A 607 -1.57 26.58 -28.05
CA LEU A 607 -2.92 26.65 -28.60
C LEU A 607 -3.86 27.38 -27.63
N MET A 608 -3.80 27.06 -26.34
CA MET A 608 -4.57 27.75 -25.30
C MET A 608 -4.19 29.23 -25.21
N LEU A 609 -2.89 29.57 -25.27
CA LEU A 609 -2.42 30.95 -25.30
C LEU A 609 -2.97 31.72 -26.50
N LYS A 610 -2.93 31.13 -27.70
CA LYS A 610 -3.48 31.71 -28.94
C LYS A 610 -4.99 31.89 -28.88
N GLN A 611 -5.72 30.91 -28.34
CA GLN A 611 -7.18 30.96 -28.18
C GLN A 611 -7.61 32.01 -27.16
N ALA A 612 -6.90 32.09 -26.03
CA ALA A 612 -7.20 33.00 -24.93
C ALA A 612 -6.80 34.46 -25.22
N PHE A 613 -5.61 34.64 -25.81
CA PHE A 613 -4.91 35.93 -25.79
C PHE A 613 -4.34 36.30 -27.16
N GLY A 614 -4.77 35.68 -28.26
CA GLY A 614 -4.25 35.96 -29.60
C GLY A 614 -4.40 37.43 -30.05
N GLU A 615 -5.38 38.15 -29.50
CA GLU A 615 -5.54 39.60 -29.69
C GLU A 615 -4.40 40.44 -29.07
N PHE A 616 -3.70 39.89 -28.07
CA PHE A 616 -2.56 40.52 -27.40
C PHE A 616 -1.21 40.11 -28.01
N ALA A 617 -1.19 39.60 -29.24
CA ALA A 617 0.03 39.11 -29.91
C ALA A 617 1.17 40.15 -30.01
N VAL A 618 0.87 41.43 -29.88
CA VAL A 618 1.86 42.53 -29.88
C VAL A 618 2.44 42.83 -28.49
N CYS A 619 1.87 42.27 -27.43
CA CYS A 619 2.33 42.48 -26.06
C CYS A 619 3.59 41.66 -25.76
N ALA A 620 4.51 42.23 -24.98
CA ALA A 620 5.78 41.58 -24.63
C ALA A 620 5.55 40.25 -23.91
N GLU A 621 4.56 40.19 -23.01
CA GLU A 621 4.23 39.02 -22.20
C GLU A 621 3.75 37.85 -23.06
N TYR A 622 2.90 38.12 -24.06
CA TYR A 622 2.44 37.13 -25.03
C TYR A 622 3.62 36.60 -25.87
N CYS A 623 4.40 37.51 -26.47
CA CYS A 623 5.55 37.15 -27.31
C CYS A 623 6.57 36.26 -26.57
N VAL A 624 6.81 36.53 -25.28
CA VAL A 624 7.74 35.74 -24.46
C VAL A 624 7.20 34.33 -24.22
N LEU A 625 5.92 34.18 -23.87
CA LEU A 625 5.30 32.88 -23.64
C LEU A 625 5.18 32.06 -24.92
N GLU A 626 4.77 32.68 -26.03
CA GLU A 626 4.65 32.01 -27.33
C GLU A 626 6.02 31.50 -27.81
N ARG A 627 7.06 32.33 -27.77
CA ARG A 627 8.43 31.92 -28.15
C ARG A 627 8.96 30.81 -27.26
N PHE A 628 8.69 30.86 -25.96
CA PHE A 628 9.08 29.79 -25.04
C PHE A 628 8.37 28.48 -25.41
N GLY A 629 7.04 28.49 -25.59
CA GLY A 629 6.30 27.30 -26.00
C GLY A 629 6.76 26.75 -27.36
N GLU A 630 7.00 27.60 -28.36
CA GLU A 630 7.49 27.19 -29.68
C GLU A 630 8.91 26.60 -29.62
N ALA A 631 9.78 27.16 -28.78
CA ALA A 631 11.12 26.62 -28.54
C ALA A 631 11.04 25.23 -27.89
N VAL A 632 10.15 25.05 -26.91
CA VAL A 632 9.94 23.76 -26.23
C VAL A 632 9.32 22.71 -27.17
N GLU A 633 8.36 23.12 -28.00
CA GLU A 633 7.70 22.23 -28.97
C GLU A 633 8.69 21.74 -30.04
N SER A 634 9.50 22.65 -30.59
CA SER A 634 10.48 22.33 -31.63
C SER A 634 11.68 21.54 -31.11
N ASN A 635 12.28 21.98 -30.01
CA ASN A 635 13.47 21.35 -29.44
C ASN A 635 13.52 21.48 -27.91
N PRO A 636 12.86 20.57 -27.15
CA PRO A 636 12.82 20.64 -25.69
C PRO A 636 14.22 20.51 -25.05
N GLU A 637 15.21 19.97 -25.75
CA GLU A 637 16.60 19.85 -25.27
C GLU A 637 17.38 21.16 -25.38
N GLY A 638 17.04 21.99 -26.36
CA GLY A 638 17.75 23.24 -26.66
C GLY A 638 17.32 24.42 -25.80
N VAL A 639 16.21 24.29 -25.05
CA VAL A 639 15.62 25.38 -24.25
C VAL A 639 16.51 25.79 -23.08
N ASP A 640 17.24 24.82 -22.50
CA ASP A 640 18.17 25.02 -21.37
C ASP A 640 19.64 25.15 -21.82
N ALA A 641 19.90 25.18 -23.13
CA ALA A 641 21.25 25.45 -23.63
C ALA A 641 21.69 26.87 -23.25
N PRO A 642 23.00 27.18 -23.19
CA PRO A 642 23.49 28.53 -22.87
C PRO A 642 22.90 29.67 -23.73
N ASN A 643 22.33 29.32 -24.90
CA ASN A 643 21.68 30.24 -25.83
C ASN A 643 20.16 29.99 -25.99
N GLY A 644 19.56 29.18 -25.12
CA GLY A 644 18.13 28.84 -25.12
C GLY A 644 17.27 29.89 -24.43
N ILE A 645 15.95 29.81 -24.63
CA ILE A 645 14.97 30.68 -23.96
C ILE A 645 14.58 30.02 -22.63
N TYR A 646 15.24 30.40 -21.53
CA TYR A 646 14.87 29.94 -20.19
C TYR A 646 13.94 30.96 -19.51
N LEU A 647 12.79 30.48 -19.01
CA LEU A 647 11.89 31.26 -18.16
C LEU A 647 11.76 30.59 -16.79
N SER A 648 11.90 31.38 -15.73
CA SER A 648 11.58 30.92 -14.37
C SER A 648 10.08 30.78 -14.16
N ALA A 649 9.67 30.00 -13.15
CA ALA A 649 8.27 29.88 -12.77
C ALA A 649 7.64 31.24 -12.43
N GLU A 650 8.40 32.14 -11.81
CA GLU A 650 7.98 33.51 -11.50
C GLU A 650 7.76 34.35 -12.75
N GLN A 651 8.65 34.25 -13.75
CA GLN A 651 8.52 34.96 -15.03
C GLN A 651 7.29 34.50 -15.81
N ILE A 652 7.05 33.18 -15.87
CA ILE A 652 5.84 32.60 -16.48
C ILE A 652 4.60 33.09 -15.75
N THR A 653 4.59 33.00 -14.42
CA THR A 653 3.45 33.41 -13.59
C THR A 653 3.13 34.88 -13.77
N GLY A 654 4.14 35.75 -13.71
CA GLY A 654 3.97 37.19 -13.92
C GLY A 654 3.44 37.52 -15.31
N ALA A 655 3.98 36.89 -16.36
CA ALA A 655 3.53 37.12 -17.73
C ALA A 655 2.07 36.69 -17.96
N VAL A 656 1.67 35.51 -17.48
CA VAL A 656 0.28 35.04 -17.63
C VAL A 656 -0.68 35.89 -16.81
N ARG A 657 -0.33 36.27 -15.57
CA ARG A 657 -1.17 37.16 -14.75
C ARG A 657 -1.40 38.51 -15.44
N ALA A 658 -0.35 39.11 -15.99
CA ALA A 658 -0.47 40.38 -16.72
C ALA A 658 -1.37 40.26 -17.96
N LEU A 659 -1.34 39.13 -18.69
CA LEU A 659 -2.24 38.89 -19.83
C LEU A 659 -3.69 38.69 -19.38
N VAL A 660 -3.94 37.90 -18.33
CA VAL A 660 -5.29 37.69 -17.79
C VAL A 660 -5.87 39.01 -17.31
N GLU A 661 -5.12 39.83 -16.58
CA GLU A 661 -5.59 41.15 -16.12
C GLU A 661 -5.93 42.08 -17.27
N ARG A 662 -5.11 42.10 -18.35
CA ARG A 662 -5.41 42.90 -19.54
C ARG A 662 -6.70 42.42 -20.23
N HIS A 663 -6.85 41.11 -20.39
CA HIS A 663 -8.03 40.52 -21.00
C HIS A 663 -9.30 40.79 -20.17
N GLU A 664 -9.26 40.58 -18.85
CA GLU A 664 -10.40 40.87 -17.97
C GLU A 664 -10.79 42.38 -18.01
N ARG A 665 -9.82 43.30 -18.11
CA ARG A 665 -10.11 44.74 -18.28
C ARG A 665 -10.69 45.13 -19.64
N GLN A 666 -10.43 44.34 -20.69
CA GLN A 666 -10.98 44.59 -22.02
C GLN A 666 -12.40 44.03 -22.16
N VAL A 667 -12.72 42.96 -21.43
CA VAL A 667 -14.03 42.29 -21.44
C VAL A 667 -15.03 42.97 -20.49
N ALA A 668 -14.57 43.58 -19.39
CA ALA A 668 -15.36 44.38 -18.47
C ALA A 668 -15.68 45.77 -19.04
#